data_AF-A0A9N7CNB4-F1
#
_entry.id   AF-A0A9N7CNB4-F1
#
_cell.length_a   1.000
_cell.length_b   1.000
_cell.length_c   1.000
_cell.angle_alpha   90.00
_cell.angle_beta   90.00
_cell.angle_gamma   90.00
#
_symmetry.space_group_name_H-M   'P 1'
#
loop_
_entity.id
_entity.type
_entity.pdbx_description
1 polymer ?
#
loop_
_entity_poly.entity_id
_entity_poly.type
_entity_poly.pdbx_seq_one_letter_code
_entity_poly.pdbx_strand_id
1 'polypeptide(L)'
;MNSSTPAAMVRATLRLQFRAGLTLDDATALVPQFARLGISHLYASPLFAARPGSTHGYDTVAHDRIDPALGGEAALTRLADRLHAHGMGLILDIVPNHMAVDAHNAWWMDVLAWGQASAHATWFDIDWHDPDPDLRGRVLLPFLDRPLPEAIVAGSLVLRHDGDGGLFHIHHHEHRFPLCPASYAGLLAQVEAPGALLAAFTTVAVRGGPGAEADSALAALRHWAATQRGQAAMARLATLHDGCDPAGRARLEGLLAVQSWLLACWREAATRINWRRFFDITGLVGVCVERAEVFEAVHGCLFSLYQRGLVDGVRVDHIDGLAAPATYCQRLRARLDALARLRPENALPGAAIYVEKILASHENLPAAWPVAGTTGYDFMDQVSAVLHDARAVPVLDKLWAACGPEARTCGLIAREARAQLLAEGFAAEFGQLTRLLATALKARGADCTPAGLRMVLEAMLVSFTLYRTYFGDEAVQDHAEDGAAVHDAARAARSRLGAGQEPVLDAVLGILSARPEQAPAPCVRRAEQAFEHLTAPLAAKSTEDTAFYRYARLISRNDVGSDPARLSLTVADFHAGCAARARLHPDAMLTTATHDHKRGEDSRARLAVLSEMAPQWCAQVSEWFARNGAQAGIGPDRIDELMLYQTMLGAWPLTPFASVVLREAWCDRIVQWQTKALREAKRHTNWLDPDTAYEEACTAFTRRLVASAAFTAQMDRMVAWIAPAGALNGLAQTLLRLTTPGVPDLYQGCDLWDFSLVDPDNRRPVDFGLRHALLEHASSFDASAATWRTGQVKLDLIRRILSFRARYPDLFAIGSYQPLELEGADRDHAIAFLRQHDGFTLLVVAPRLPLGMEVQPDTLAVGRDMALRVALMQHAGPWHSLLGAAPVEAAMPFARGQVPLVCLVHDAGGRGMP
;
A
#
# COMPACT_ATOMS: atom_id res chain seq x y z
N MET A 1 -3.39 -7.76 41.88
CA MET A 1 -4.61 -8.58 41.71
C MET A 1 -5.18 -8.21 40.34
N ASN A 2 -4.61 -8.70 39.25
CA ASN A 2 -4.88 -9.98 38.58
C ASN A 2 -6.36 -10.19 38.25
N SER A 3 -6.76 -9.70 37.07
CA SER A 3 -7.59 -10.43 36.08
C SER A 3 -7.76 -9.57 34.81
N SER A 4 -6.69 -9.26 34.09
CA SER A 4 -6.83 -8.93 32.67
C SER A 4 -6.86 -10.27 31.94
N THR A 5 -8.06 -10.74 31.61
CA THR A 5 -8.27 -11.81 30.63
C THR A 5 -7.35 -11.52 29.44
N PRO A 6 -6.48 -12.45 28.98
CA PRO A 6 -5.64 -12.17 27.83
C PRO A 6 -6.54 -11.75 26.67
N ALA A 7 -6.25 -10.63 26.02
CA ALA A 7 -6.78 -10.37 24.69
C ALA A 7 -6.54 -11.64 23.84
N ALA A 8 -7.41 -11.94 22.88
CA ALA A 8 -7.15 -13.03 21.95
C ALA A 8 -5.88 -12.67 21.19
N MET A 9 -4.78 -13.28 21.59
CA MET A 9 -3.49 -12.88 21.12
C MET A 9 -3.37 -13.27 19.64
N VAL A 10 -3.13 -12.27 18.78
CA VAL A 10 -2.90 -12.52 17.36
C VAL A 10 -1.56 -13.23 17.23
N ARG A 11 -1.56 -14.51 16.81
CA ARG A 11 -0.34 -15.33 16.73
C ARG A 11 0.30 -15.33 15.34
N ALA A 12 -0.55 -15.21 14.32
CA ALA A 12 -0.22 -15.21 12.90
C ALA A 12 -1.44 -14.75 12.09
N THR A 13 -1.20 -13.95 11.05
CA THR A 13 -2.23 -13.43 10.12
C THR A 13 -2.05 -14.01 8.72
N LEU A 14 -3.16 -14.18 8.00
CA LEU A 14 -3.16 -14.50 6.57
C LEU A 14 -3.96 -13.44 5.81
N ARG A 15 -3.28 -12.65 4.98
CA ARG A 15 -3.93 -11.64 4.13
C ARG A 15 -4.62 -12.31 2.94
N LEU A 16 -5.92 -12.08 2.81
CA LEU A 16 -6.75 -12.57 1.72
C LEU A 16 -7.37 -11.41 0.94
N GLN A 17 -7.17 -11.42 -0.37
CA GLN A 17 -7.75 -10.48 -1.34
C GLN A 17 -9.12 -11.00 -1.76
N PHE A 18 -10.17 -10.33 -1.30
CA PHE A 18 -11.53 -10.57 -1.77
C PHE A 18 -11.75 -9.88 -3.12
N ARG A 19 -12.80 -10.32 -3.84
CA ARG A 19 -13.15 -9.94 -5.22
C ARG A 19 -12.32 -10.72 -6.24
N ALA A 20 -12.47 -10.40 -7.53
CA ALA A 20 -11.78 -11.08 -8.63
C ALA A 20 -11.89 -12.63 -8.61
N GLY A 21 -13.06 -13.14 -8.23
CA GLY A 21 -13.36 -14.58 -8.15
C GLY A 21 -13.26 -15.20 -6.75
N LEU A 22 -12.96 -14.43 -5.71
CA LEU A 22 -12.99 -14.89 -4.32
C LEU A 22 -14.03 -14.13 -3.48
N THR A 23 -15.10 -14.82 -3.08
CA THR A 23 -16.18 -14.29 -2.22
C THR A 23 -15.99 -14.66 -0.74
N LEU A 24 -16.87 -14.17 0.14
CA LEU A 24 -16.88 -14.56 1.56
C LEU A 24 -17.24 -16.04 1.76
N ASP A 25 -18.09 -16.61 0.91
CA ASP A 25 -18.43 -18.04 0.97
C ASP A 25 -17.27 -18.91 0.48
N ASP A 26 -16.54 -18.47 -0.56
CA ASP A 26 -15.32 -19.17 -1.00
C ASP A 26 -14.27 -19.18 0.12
N ALA A 27 -14.06 -18.04 0.77
CA ALA A 27 -13.15 -17.95 1.92
C ALA A 27 -13.60 -18.84 3.09
N THR A 28 -14.92 -18.96 3.32
CA THR A 28 -15.49 -19.84 4.35
C THR A 28 -15.08 -21.30 4.13
N ALA A 29 -15.03 -21.76 2.88
CA ALA A 29 -14.59 -23.11 2.53
C ALA A 29 -13.09 -23.34 2.80
N LEU A 30 -12.27 -22.29 2.77
CA LEU A 30 -10.82 -22.36 2.96
C LEU A 30 -10.38 -22.34 4.44
N VAL A 31 -11.24 -21.89 5.36
CA VAL A 31 -10.92 -21.77 6.79
C VAL A 31 -10.24 -23.01 7.39
N PRO A 32 -10.71 -24.26 7.16
CA PRO A 32 -10.08 -25.45 7.75
C PRO A 32 -8.62 -25.63 7.31
N GLN A 33 -8.31 -25.28 6.06
CA GLN A 33 -6.95 -25.33 5.54
C GLN A 33 -6.04 -24.30 6.23
N PHE A 34 -6.53 -23.07 6.45
CA PHE A 34 -5.79 -22.03 7.14
C PHE A 34 -5.57 -22.35 8.62
N ALA A 35 -6.58 -22.91 9.29
CA ALA A 35 -6.46 -23.41 10.66
C ALA A 35 -5.37 -24.49 10.76
N ARG A 36 -5.36 -25.44 9.82
CA ARG A 36 -4.36 -26.52 9.75
C ARG A 36 -2.94 -26.00 9.47
N LEU A 37 -2.80 -24.89 8.75
CA LEU A 37 -1.52 -24.21 8.56
C LEU A 37 -1.02 -23.55 9.86
N GLY A 38 -1.92 -23.26 10.81
CA GLY A 38 -1.62 -22.61 12.10
C GLY A 38 -1.93 -21.12 12.13
N ILE A 39 -2.70 -20.62 11.16
CA ILE A 39 -3.15 -19.22 11.14
C ILE A 39 -4.13 -18.96 12.29
N SER A 40 -3.98 -17.82 12.96
CA SER A 40 -4.89 -17.40 14.04
C SER A 40 -5.94 -16.41 13.58
N HIS A 41 -5.64 -15.57 12.60
CA HIS A 41 -6.54 -14.54 12.13
C HIS A 41 -6.51 -14.45 10.62
N LEU A 42 -7.69 -14.42 10.00
CA LEU A 42 -7.82 -14.01 8.61
C LEU A 42 -7.73 -12.48 8.56
N TYR A 43 -6.85 -11.95 7.73
CA TYR A 43 -6.73 -10.52 7.46
C TYR A 43 -7.40 -10.25 6.11
N ALA A 44 -8.62 -9.74 6.14
CA ALA A 44 -9.41 -9.48 4.94
C ALA A 44 -9.04 -8.13 4.30
N SER A 45 -8.97 -8.09 2.97
CA SER A 45 -9.06 -6.82 2.21
C SER A 45 -10.38 -6.08 2.48
N PRO A 46 -10.53 -4.80 2.08
CA PRO A 46 -11.75 -4.04 2.39
C PRO A 46 -13.03 -4.73 1.91
N LEU A 47 -13.97 -4.93 2.85
CA LEU A 47 -15.24 -5.65 2.63
C LEU A 47 -16.45 -4.73 2.45
N PHE A 48 -16.33 -3.43 2.75
CA PHE A 48 -17.42 -2.49 2.54
C PHE A 48 -17.72 -2.30 1.05
N ALA A 49 -18.93 -1.82 0.76
CA ALA A 49 -19.38 -1.61 -0.61
C ALA A 49 -18.43 -0.66 -1.35
N ALA A 50 -17.88 -1.16 -2.46
CA ALA A 50 -16.95 -0.42 -3.32
C ALA A 50 -17.58 -0.15 -4.70
N ARG A 51 -16.87 0.53 -5.59
CA ARG A 51 -17.36 0.75 -6.97
C ARG A 51 -17.69 -0.60 -7.63
N PRO A 52 -18.78 -0.69 -8.40
CA PRO A 52 -19.07 -1.90 -9.17
C PRO A 52 -17.88 -2.29 -10.06
N GLY A 53 -17.49 -3.57 -10.00
CA GLY A 53 -16.33 -4.08 -10.74
C GLY A 53 -14.98 -3.85 -10.06
N SER A 54 -14.93 -3.21 -8.87
CA SER A 54 -13.70 -3.08 -8.09
C SER A 54 -13.06 -4.44 -7.84
N THR A 55 -11.73 -4.50 -7.99
CA THR A 55 -10.92 -5.70 -7.75
C THR A 55 -10.21 -5.69 -6.40
N HIS A 56 -10.35 -4.61 -5.62
CA HIS A 56 -9.57 -4.39 -4.40
C HIS A 56 -10.36 -3.82 -3.22
N GLY A 57 -11.43 -3.05 -3.45
CA GLY A 57 -12.31 -2.52 -2.40
C GLY A 57 -11.89 -1.17 -1.77
N TYR A 58 -10.68 -0.67 -2.03
CA TYR A 58 -10.22 0.66 -1.56
C TYR A 58 -11.04 1.86 -2.07
N ASP A 59 -11.72 1.69 -3.20
CA ASP A 59 -12.64 2.66 -3.78
C ASP A 59 -14.05 2.55 -3.17
N THR A 60 -14.13 2.76 -1.85
CA THR A 60 -15.36 2.62 -1.05
C THR A 60 -16.41 3.64 -1.49
N VAL A 61 -17.64 3.19 -1.74
CA VAL A 61 -18.80 4.03 -2.07
C VAL A 61 -19.80 4.13 -0.91
N ALA A 62 -19.77 3.18 0.04
CA ALA A 62 -20.59 3.25 1.24
C ALA A 62 -19.98 2.45 2.40
N HIS A 63 -19.94 3.07 3.58
CA HIS A 63 -19.45 2.47 4.82
C HIS A 63 -20.54 1.80 5.66
N ASP A 64 -21.80 1.86 5.23
CA ASP A 64 -22.96 1.37 6.00
C ASP A 64 -23.26 -0.12 5.80
N ARG A 65 -22.62 -0.77 4.83
CA ARG A 65 -22.89 -2.17 4.46
C ARG A 65 -21.68 -2.91 3.91
N ILE A 66 -21.65 -4.21 4.15
CA ILE A 66 -20.76 -5.15 3.47
C ILE A 66 -21.19 -5.27 2.01
N ASP A 67 -20.21 -5.34 1.11
CA ASP A 67 -20.46 -5.36 -0.33
C ASP A 67 -21.37 -6.54 -0.74
N PRO A 68 -22.52 -6.27 -1.37
CA PRO A 68 -23.40 -7.33 -1.88
C PRO A 68 -22.72 -8.26 -2.88
N ALA A 69 -21.73 -7.77 -3.65
CA ALA A 69 -20.98 -8.58 -4.61
C ALA A 69 -20.11 -9.66 -3.92
N LEU A 70 -19.85 -9.53 -2.62
CA LEU A 70 -19.14 -10.51 -1.80
C LEU A 70 -20.08 -11.46 -1.05
N GLY A 71 -21.40 -11.31 -1.20
CA GLY A 71 -22.43 -12.04 -0.46
C GLY A 71 -23.03 -11.27 0.73
N GLY A 72 -22.59 -10.03 0.96
CA GLY A 72 -23.09 -9.16 2.02
C GLY A 72 -22.86 -9.68 3.44
N GLU A 73 -23.58 -9.10 4.40
CA GLU A 73 -23.41 -9.42 5.82
C GLU A 73 -23.78 -10.87 6.16
N ALA A 74 -24.70 -11.48 5.43
CA ALA A 74 -25.08 -12.87 5.63
C ALA A 74 -23.90 -13.84 5.34
N ALA A 75 -23.10 -13.56 4.30
CA ALA A 75 -21.90 -14.34 4.02
C ALA A 75 -20.77 -14.04 5.02
N LEU A 76 -20.64 -12.78 5.48
CA LEU A 76 -19.71 -12.43 6.55
C LEU A 76 -20.02 -13.18 7.85
N THR A 77 -21.30 -13.32 8.19
CA THR A 77 -21.74 -14.08 9.38
C THR A 77 -21.29 -15.54 9.28
N ARG A 78 -21.51 -16.19 8.13
CA ARG A 78 -21.06 -17.58 7.91
C ARG A 78 -19.54 -17.73 8.00
N LEU A 79 -18.79 -16.77 7.45
CA LEU A 79 -17.33 -16.75 7.53
C LEU A 79 -16.87 -16.61 8.99
N ALA A 80 -17.42 -15.66 9.74
CA ALA A 80 -17.10 -15.43 11.15
C ALA A 80 -17.42 -16.66 12.00
N ASP A 81 -18.60 -17.27 11.83
CA ASP A 81 -18.98 -18.51 12.53
C ASP A 81 -17.99 -19.64 12.26
N ARG A 82 -17.56 -19.78 11.00
CA ARG A 82 -16.58 -20.80 10.61
C ARG A 82 -15.20 -20.51 11.19
N LEU A 83 -14.75 -19.25 11.21
CA LEU A 83 -13.49 -18.85 11.84
C LEU A 83 -13.51 -19.17 13.34
N HIS A 84 -14.55 -18.77 14.07
CA HIS A 84 -14.66 -19.05 15.50
C HIS A 84 -14.74 -20.54 15.82
N ALA A 85 -15.42 -21.34 14.98
CA ALA A 85 -15.44 -22.80 15.13
C ALA A 85 -14.04 -23.44 15.02
N HIS A 86 -13.07 -22.74 14.42
CA HIS A 86 -11.67 -23.14 14.33
C HIS A 86 -10.74 -22.35 15.27
N GLY A 87 -11.29 -21.55 16.19
CA GLY A 87 -10.51 -20.71 17.11
C GLY A 87 -9.72 -19.61 16.40
N MET A 88 -10.22 -19.16 15.24
CA MET A 88 -9.65 -18.08 14.44
C MET A 88 -10.49 -16.81 14.55
N GLY A 89 -9.85 -15.65 14.35
CA GLY A 89 -10.52 -14.35 14.26
C GLY A 89 -10.46 -13.69 12.88
N LEU A 90 -11.13 -12.56 12.74
CA LEU A 90 -11.14 -11.73 11.53
C LEU A 90 -10.58 -10.32 11.81
N ILE A 91 -9.53 -9.94 11.08
CA ILE A 91 -9.02 -8.57 11.01
C ILE A 91 -9.53 -7.95 9.71
N LEU A 92 -10.28 -6.85 9.82
CA LEU A 92 -10.85 -6.15 8.68
C LEU A 92 -9.99 -4.96 8.26
N ASP A 93 -9.59 -4.90 7.00
CA ASP A 93 -9.02 -3.69 6.40
C ASP A 93 -10.08 -2.60 6.22
N ILE A 94 -9.82 -1.39 6.74
CA ILE A 94 -10.73 -0.25 6.71
C ILE A 94 -10.06 0.97 6.06
N VAL A 95 -10.85 1.76 5.33
CA VAL A 95 -10.39 2.87 4.49
C VAL A 95 -11.00 4.19 4.97
N PRO A 96 -10.45 4.84 6.02
CA PRO A 96 -11.05 6.05 6.59
C PRO A 96 -10.65 7.33 5.87
N ASN A 97 -9.56 7.31 5.10
CA ASN A 97 -8.99 8.53 4.50
C ASN A 97 -9.81 9.09 3.35
N HIS A 98 -10.44 8.22 2.56
CA HIS A 98 -10.99 8.59 1.26
C HIS A 98 -12.16 7.71 0.84
N MET A 99 -12.95 8.19 -0.11
CA MET A 99 -14.02 7.46 -0.78
C MET A 99 -13.95 7.66 -2.29
N ALA A 100 -14.63 6.80 -3.04
CA ALA A 100 -14.73 6.91 -4.48
C ALA A 100 -15.52 8.14 -4.95
N VAL A 101 -14.99 8.84 -5.94
CA VAL A 101 -15.72 9.83 -6.75
C VAL A 101 -16.53 9.07 -7.79
N ASP A 102 -17.73 8.63 -7.41
CA ASP A 102 -18.57 7.75 -8.23
C ASP A 102 -20.06 8.01 -7.96
N ALA A 103 -20.91 7.71 -8.95
CA ALA A 103 -22.36 7.88 -8.87
C ALA A 103 -23.01 7.00 -7.77
N HIS A 104 -22.34 5.92 -7.33
CA HIS A 104 -22.81 5.08 -6.25
C HIS A 104 -22.47 5.63 -4.85
N ASN A 105 -21.63 6.68 -4.76
CA ASN A 105 -21.33 7.37 -3.51
C ASN A 105 -22.39 8.44 -3.23
N ALA A 106 -23.38 8.09 -2.40
CA ALA A 106 -24.50 8.97 -2.10
C ALA A 106 -24.06 10.30 -1.44
N TRP A 107 -23.05 10.28 -0.57
CA TRP A 107 -22.55 11.49 0.09
C TRP A 107 -21.92 12.45 -0.93
N TRP A 108 -21.12 11.91 -1.85
CA TRP A 108 -20.50 12.71 -2.90
C TRP A 108 -21.54 13.28 -3.87
N MET A 109 -22.51 12.46 -4.30
CA MET A 109 -23.59 12.90 -5.19
C MET A 109 -24.48 13.97 -4.57
N ASP A 110 -24.70 13.91 -3.25
CA ASP A 110 -25.41 14.96 -2.50
C ASP A 110 -24.63 16.28 -2.50
N VAL A 111 -23.30 16.25 -2.31
CA VAL A 111 -22.44 17.43 -2.44
C VAL A 111 -22.46 18.01 -3.85
N LEU A 112 -22.43 17.17 -4.89
CA LEU A 112 -22.52 17.65 -6.26
C LEU A 112 -23.89 18.28 -6.56
N ALA A 113 -24.97 17.72 -6.04
CA ALA A 113 -26.32 18.24 -6.26
C ALA A 113 -26.56 19.57 -5.53
N TRP A 114 -26.06 19.73 -4.30
CA TRP A 114 -26.43 20.87 -3.44
C TRP A 114 -25.27 21.83 -3.12
N GLY A 115 -24.04 21.49 -3.50
CA GLY A 115 -22.86 22.27 -3.17
C GLY A 115 -22.71 22.46 -1.66
N GLN A 116 -22.40 23.69 -1.24
CA GLN A 116 -22.24 24.06 0.17
C GLN A 116 -23.51 23.88 1.01
N ALA A 117 -24.70 23.75 0.40
CA ALA A 117 -25.93 23.50 1.12
C ALA A 117 -26.12 22.01 1.49
N SER A 118 -25.31 21.10 0.95
CA SER A 118 -25.32 19.69 1.32
C SER A 118 -24.96 19.49 2.79
N ALA A 119 -25.63 18.54 3.46
CA ALA A 119 -25.24 18.10 4.81
C ALA A 119 -23.86 17.44 4.84
N HIS A 120 -23.39 16.95 3.69
CA HIS A 120 -22.10 16.28 3.50
C HIS A 120 -21.02 17.22 2.94
N ALA A 121 -21.31 18.51 2.73
CA ALA A 121 -20.37 19.47 2.14
C ALA A 121 -19.05 19.60 2.92
N THR A 122 -19.09 19.35 4.22
CA THR A 122 -17.92 19.39 5.11
C THR A 122 -17.43 18.00 5.54
N TRP A 123 -17.96 16.94 4.93
CA TRP A 123 -17.49 15.57 5.15
C TRP A 123 -16.31 15.24 4.23
N PHE A 124 -16.19 15.96 3.12
CA PHE A 124 -15.06 15.91 2.20
C PHE A 124 -14.19 17.16 2.35
N ASP A 125 -12.90 17.00 2.08
CA ASP A 125 -11.92 18.08 2.17
C ASP A 125 -11.89 18.91 0.87
N ILE A 126 -12.75 19.92 0.79
CA ILE A 126 -12.96 20.79 -0.38
C ILE A 126 -12.60 22.24 -0.02
N ASP A 127 -11.74 22.88 -0.83
CA ASP A 127 -11.49 24.31 -0.80
C ASP A 127 -12.59 25.08 -1.56
N TRP A 128 -13.66 25.41 -0.83
CA TRP A 128 -14.77 26.22 -1.34
C TRP A 128 -14.39 27.69 -1.60
N HIS A 129 -13.22 28.14 -1.13
CA HIS A 129 -12.75 29.53 -1.24
C HIS A 129 -11.58 29.65 -2.22
N ASP A 130 -11.59 28.83 -3.27
CA ASP A 130 -10.53 28.83 -4.28
C ASP A 130 -10.33 30.23 -4.90
N PRO A 131 -9.07 30.68 -5.10
CA PRO A 131 -8.78 31.95 -5.74
C PRO A 131 -9.24 32.03 -7.20
N ASP A 132 -9.35 30.90 -7.90
CA ASP A 132 -9.93 30.83 -9.24
C ASP A 132 -11.41 31.26 -9.16
N PRO A 133 -11.79 32.38 -9.81
CA PRO A 133 -13.17 32.85 -9.81
C PRO A 133 -14.16 31.80 -10.33
N ASP A 134 -13.70 30.89 -11.20
CA ASP A 134 -14.53 29.82 -11.72
C ASP A 134 -14.75 28.70 -10.70
N LEU A 135 -13.90 28.54 -9.70
CA LEU A 135 -14.02 27.50 -8.67
C LEU A 135 -14.55 28.02 -7.33
N ARG A 136 -14.70 29.34 -7.18
CA ARG A 136 -15.28 29.91 -5.95
C ARG A 136 -16.68 29.35 -5.70
N GLY A 137 -16.82 28.63 -4.59
CA GLY A 137 -18.07 27.98 -4.21
C GLY A 137 -18.48 26.78 -5.09
N ARG A 138 -17.59 26.27 -5.93
CA ARG A 138 -17.82 25.13 -6.83
C ARG A 138 -16.78 24.03 -6.64
N VAL A 139 -17.12 22.80 -7.01
CA VAL A 139 -16.21 21.64 -7.02
C VAL A 139 -15.68 21.41 -8.44
N LEU A 140 -14.36 21.33 -8.63
CA LEU A 140 -13.79 20.91 -9.92
C LEU A 140 -14.03 19.40 -10.15
N LEU A 141 -14.52 19.04 -11.33
CA LEU A 141 -14.73 17.67 -11.78
C LEU A 141 -13.94 17.39 -13.07
N PRO A 142 -12.65 17.01 -12.96
CA PRO A 142 -11.78 16.81 -14.11
C PRO A 142 -11.96 15.39 -14.69
N PHE A 143 -13.10 15.14 -15.34
CA PHE A 143 -13.50 13.83 -15.89
C PHE A 143 -13.82 13.86 -17.37
N LEU A 144 -13.65 15.01 -18.03
CA LEU A 144 -13.86 15.11 -19.48
C LEU A 144 -12.63 14.60 -20.23
N ASP A 145 -12.87 13.87 -21.32
CA ASP A 145 -11.83 13.42 -22.25
C ASP A 145 -11.17 14.55 -23.06
N ARG A 146 -11.76 15.76 -23.02
CA ARG A 146 -11.34 16.97 -23.75
C ARG A 146 -11.79 18.25 -23.01
N PRO A 147 -11.32 19.46 -23.41
CA PRO A 147 -11.78 20.72 -22.83
C PRO A 147 -13.31 20.88 -22.90
N LEU A 148 -13.90 21.50 -21.86
CA LEU A 148 -15.36 21.64 -21.74
C LEU A 148 -16.06 22.24 -22.98
N PRO A 149 -15.57 23.34 -23.60
CA PRO A 149 -16.20 23.90 -24.80
C PRO A 149 -16.25 22.90 -25.96
N GLU A 150 -15.19 22.10 -26.13
CA GLU A 150 -15.12 21.07 -27.17
C GLU A 150 -16.06 19.90 -26.87
N ALA A 151 -16.16 19.48 -25.61
CA ALA A 151 -17.09 18.44 -25.17
C ALA A 151 -18.56 18.81 -25.45
N ILE A 152 -18.93 20.06 -25.17
CA ILE A 152 -20.27 20.59 -25.48
C ILE A 152 -20.52 20.53 -27.00
N VAL A 153 -19.63 21.10 -27.81
CA VAL A 153 -19.79 21.14 -29.29
C VAL A 153 -19.86 19.73 -29.88
N ALA A 154 -19.08 18.79 -29.33
CA ALA A 154 -19.06 17.40 -29.76
C ALA A 154 -20.32 16.60 -29.37
N GLY A 155 -21.23 17.17 -28.58
CA GLY A 155 -22.42 16.46 -28.10
C GLY A 155 -22.10 15.33 -27.12
N SER A 156 -20.91 15.35 -26.49
CA SER A 156 -20.48 14.30 -25.56
C SER A 156 -21.02 14.47 -24.14
N LEU A 157 -21.76 15.55 -23.89
CA LEU A 157 -22.45 15.85 -22.64
C LEU A 157 -23.96 15.73 -22.87
N VAL A 158 -24.58 14.72 -22.25
CA VAL A 158 -26.00 14.41 -22.49
C VAL A 158 -26.81 14.61 -21.22
N LEU A 159 -27.80 15.51 -21.29
CA LEU A 159 -28.79 15.68 -20.22
C LEU A 159 -29.71 14.46 -20.14
N ARG A 160 -29.82 13.83 -18.96
CA ARG A 160 -30.73 12.71 -18.71
C ARG A 160 -31.43 12.83 -17.37
N HIS A 161 -32.64 12.30 -17.27
CA HIS A 161 -33.33 12.08 -16.01
C HIS A 161 -33.14 10.62 -15.59
N ASP A 162 -32.81 10.35 -14.34
CA ASP A 162 -32.49 9.01 -13.85
C ASP A 162 -33.72 8.12 -13.59
N GLY A 163 -34.91 8.71 -13.51
CA GLY A 163 -36.16 8.00 -13.23
C GLY A 163 -36.32 7.66 -11.75
N ASP A 164 -35.39 6.86 -11.22
CA ASP A 164 -35.46 6.28 -9.87
C ASP A 164 -35.20 7.32 -8.76
N GLY A 165 -34.20 8.18 -8.93
CA GLY A 165 -33.86 9.25 -7.97
C GLY A 165 -34.69 10.53 -8.16
N GLY A 166 -35.18 10.76 -9.38
CA GLY A 166 -35.85 12.01 -9.76
C GLY A 166 -34.85 13.12 -10.11
N LEU A 167 -33.57 12.78 -10.25
CA LEU A 167 -32.50 13.73 -10.51
C LEU A 167 -32.19 13.77 -12.01
N PHE A 168 -31.99 14.98 -12.51
CA PHE A 168 -31.33 15.18 -13.78
C PHE A 168 -29.81 15.09 -13.61
N HIS A 169 -29.15 14.56 -14.64
CA HIS A 169 -27.72 14.38 -14.70
C HIS A 169 -27.18 14.85 -16.05
N ILE A 170 -25.94 15.34 -16.04
CA ILE A 170 -25.11 15.37 -17.24
C ILE A 170 -24.32 14.07 -17.29
N HIS A 171 -24.46 13.36 -18.41
CA HIS A 171 -23.70 12.15 -18.70
C HIS A 171 -22.53 12.46 -19.61
N HIS A 172 -21.36 11.93 -19.28
CA HIS A 172 -20.20 11.87 -20.15
C HIS A 172 -19.63 10.45 -20.08
N HIS A 173 -19.78 9.69 -21.16
CA HIS A 173 -19.50 8.24 -21.17
C HIS A 173 -20.21 7.53 -19.99
N GLU A 174 -19.47 6.89 -19.09
CA GLU A 174 -19.97 6.24 -17.88
C GLU A 174 -20.23 7.20 -16.70
N HIS A 175 -19.65 8.40 -16.71
CA HIS A 175 -19.76 9.36 -15.62
C HIS A 175 -21.13 10.04 -15.61
N ARG A 176 -21.64 10.31 -14.40
CA ARG A 176 -22.94 10.94 -14.16
C ARG A 176 -22.77 12.06 -13.14
N PHE A 177 -23.15 13.27 -13.52
CA PHE A 177 -23.01 14.47 -12.69
C PHE A 177 -24.40 15.03 -12.38
N PRO A 178 -24.86 15.03 -11.13
CA PRO A 178 -26.21 15.44 -10.78
C PRO A 178 -26.36 16.96 -10.93
N LEU A 179 -27.47 17.38 -11.51
CA LEU A 179 -27.84 18.79 -11.57
C LEU A 179 -28.49 19.24 -10.27
N CYS A 180 -28.21 20.47 -9.87
CA CYS A 180 -28.79 21.12 -8.71
C CYS A 180 -30.31 21.24 -8.84
N PRO A 181 -31.12 20.64 -7.94
CA PRO A 181 -32.57 20.70 -8.04
C PRO A 181 -33.15 22.12 -7.99
N ALA A 182 -32.44 23.09 -7.42
CA ALA A 182 -32.81 24.51 -7.47
C ALA A 182 -32.90 25.05 -8.92
N SER A 183 -32.22 24.43 -9.89
CA SER A 183 -32.28 24.81 -11.30
C SER A 183 -33.47 24.20 -12.07
N TYR A 184 -34.21 23.24 -11.48
CA TYR A 184 -35.17 22.43 -12.23
C TYR A 184 -36.41 23.21 -12.66
N ALA A 185 -36.82 24.26 -11.94
CA ALA A 185 -37.97 25.08 -12.34
C ALA A 185 -37.76 25.69 -13.74
N GLY A 186 -36.57 26.23 -14.01
CA GLY A 186 -36.21 26.78 -15.32
C GLY A 186 -36.11 25.72 -16.40
N LEU A 187 -35.61 24.53 -16.06
CA LEU A 187 -35.52 23.39 -16.99
C LEU A 187 -36.92 22.90 -17.39
N LEU A 188 -37.77 22.60 -16.40
CA LEU A 188 -39.12 22.04 -16.59
C LEU A 188 -40.08 23.01 -17.29
N ALA A 189 -39.86 24.33 -17.15
CA ALA A 189 -40.65 25.33 -17.86
C ALA A 189 -40.52 25.22 -19.40
N GLN A 190 -39.36 24.78 -19.91
CA GLN A 190 -39.09 24.65 -21.36
C GLN A 190 -39.95 23.59 -22.05
N VAL A 191 -40.54 22.67 -21.27
CA VAL A 191 -41.35 21.55 -21.76
C VAL A 191 -42.78 21.57 -21.21
N GLU A 192 -43.22 22.72 -20.71
CA GLU A 192 -44.59 22.95 -20.23
C GLU A 192 -45.02 21.91 -19.17
N ALA A 193 -44.14 21.67 -18.20
CA ALA A 193 -44.42 20.81 -17.06
C ALA A 193 -45.61 21.33 -16.23
N PRO A 194 -46.30 20.47 -15.45
CA PRO A 194 -47.45 20.87 -14.65
C PRO A 194 -47.14 22.05 -13.72
N GLY A 195 -48.05 23.03 -13.62
CA GLY A 195 -47.84 24.24 -12.81
C GLY A 195 -47.53 23.97 -11.34
N ALA A 196 -48.14 22.93 -10.75
CA ALA A 196 -47.82 22.50 -9.38
C ALA A 196 -46.36 22.03 -9.23
N LEU A 197 -45.81 21.36 -10.26
CA LEU A 197 -44.43 20.90 -10.27
C LEU A 197 -43.45 22.08 -10.40
N LEU A 198 -43.77 23.05 -11.26
CA LEU A 198 -42.99 24.28 -11.40
C LEU A 198 -42.97 25.10 -10.09
N ALA A 199 -44.13 25.23 -9.43
CA ALA A 199 -44.24 25.92 -8.15
C ALA A 199 -43.45 25.21 -7.03
N ALA A 200 -43.46 23.88 -7.02
CA ALA A 200 -42.67 23.09 -6.09
C ALA A 200 -41.16 23.35 -6.27
N PHE A 201 -40.63 23.26 -7.49
CA PHE A 201 -39.20 23.54 -7.72
C PHE A 201 -38.82 25.02 -7.60
N THR A 202 -39.77 25.96 -7.77
CA THR A 202 -39.53 27.36 -7.43
C THR A 202 -39.35 27.52 -5.92
N THR A 203 -40.11 26.78 -5.12
CA THR A 203 -39.93 26.75 -3.66
C THR A 203 -38.59 26.13 -3.28
N VAL A 204 -38.18 25.03 -3.93
CA VAL A 204 -36.83 24.44 -3.76
C VAL A 204 -35.74 25.45 -4.06
N ALA A 205 -35.86 26.21 -5.16
CA ALA A 205 -34.90 27.24 -5.54
C ALA A 205 -34.80 28.36 -4.49
N VAL A 206 -35.93 28.78 -3.90
CA VAL A 206 -35.97 29.80 -2.84
C VAL A 206 -35.36 29.29 -1.53
N ARG A 207 -35.56 28.01 -1.19
CA ARG A 207 -34.96 27.39 -0.01
C ARG A 207 -33.45 27.18 -0.15
N GLY A 208 -32.99 26.82 -1.35
CA GLY A 208 -31.57 26.75 -1.69
C GLY A 208 -30.81 25.58 -1.09
N GLY A 209 -31.48 24.49 -0.71
CA GLY A 209 -30.82 23.31 -0.13
C GLY A 209 -31.73 22.07 -0.04
N PRO A 210 -31.16 20.93 0.41
CA PRO A 210 -31.91 19.70 0.63
C PRO A 210 -32.93 19.86 1.77
N GLY A 211 -33.98 19.02 1.76
CA GLY A 211 -35.02 19.03 2.79
C GLY A 211 -36.36 18.49 2.29
N ALA A 212 -37.36 18.51 3.17
CA ALA A 212 -38.67 17.91 2.89
C ALA A 212 -39.36 18.48 1.64
N GLU A 213 -39.23 19.79 1.38
CA GLU A 213 -39.76 20.41 0.16
C GLU A 213 -39.07 19.89 -1.10
N ALA A 214 -37.74 19.69 -1.06
CA ALA A 214 -36.97 19.12 -2.18
C ALA A 214 -37.35 17.66 -2.41
N ASP A 215 -37.44 16.86 -1.34
CA ASP A 215 -37.83 15.45 -1.41
C ASP A 215 -39.22 15.28 -2.01
N SER A 216 -40.17 16.11 -1.58
CA SER A 216 -41.54 16.12 -2.11
C SER A 216 -41.58 16.56 -3.58
N ALA A 217 -40.79 17.55 -3.98
CA ALA A 217 -40.72 18.01 -5.36
C ALA A 217 -40.10 16.94 -6.28
N LEU A 218 -39.01 16.29 -5.84
CA LEU A 218 -38.37 15.18 -6.56
C LEU A 218 -39.33 13.98 -6.68
N ALA A 219 -40.07 13.64 -5.61
CA ALA A 219 -41.09 12.59 -5.67
C ALA A 219 -42.20 12.89 -6.69
N ALA A 220 -42.68 14.14 -6.71
CA ALA A 220 -43.67 14.59 -7.70
C ALA A 220 -43.11 14.55 -9.14
N LEU A 221 -41.84 14.92 -9.32
CA LEU A 221 -41.15 14.83 -10.60
C LEU A 221 -41.05 13.38 -11.08
N ARG A 222 -40.62 12.44 -10.22
CA ARG A 222 -40.57 11.01 -10.55
C ARG A 222 -41.92 10.49 -11.03
N HIS A 223 -42.99 10.80 -10.30
CA HIS A 223 -44.33 10.37 -10.65
C HIS A 223 -44.77 10.91 -12.02
N TRP A 224 -44.51 12.19 -12.28
CA TRP A 224 -44.83 12.80 -13.58
C TRP A 224 -43.95 12.25 -14.71
N ALA A 225 -42.64 12.12 -14.48
CA ALA A 225 -41.67 11.60 -15.44
C ALA A 225 -41.98 10.15 -15.86
N ALA A 226 -42.64 9.35 -15.01
CA ALA A 226 -43.10 8.01 -15.34
C ALA A 226 -44.33 7.99 -16.28
N THR A 227 -45.04 9.10 -16.47
CA THR A 227 -46.16 9.20 -17.42
C THR A 227 -45.65 9.33 -18.86
N GLN A 228 -46.47 8.96 -19.85
CA GLN A 228 -46.11 9.13 -21.27
C GLN A 228 -45.77 10.58 -21.63
N ARG A 229 -46.51 11.55 -21.07
CA ARG A 229 -46.24 12.98 -21.27
C ARG A 229 -44.91 13.40 -20.61
N GLY A 230 -44.63 12.91 -19.41
CA GLY A 230 -43.37 13.16 -18.72
C GLY A 230 -42.17 12.56 -19.47
N GLN A 231 -42.26 11.31 -19.91
CA GLN A 231 -41.21 10.66 -20.70
C GLN A 231 -40.89 11.44 -21.99
N ALA A 232 -41.93 11.86 -22.73
CA ALA A 232 -41.76 12.70 -23.91
C ALA A 232 -41.12 14.06 -23.58
N ALA A 233 -41.48 14.66 -22.44
CA ALA A 233 -40.88 15.89 -21.98
C ALA A 233 -39.39 15.71 -21.61
N MET A 234 -39.01 14.62 -20.92
CA MET A 234 -37.61 14.34 -20.59
C MET A 234 -36.77 14.14 -21.86
N ALA A 235 -37.28 13.39 -22.83
CA ALA A 235 -36.63 13.23 -24.13
C ALA A 235 -36.48 14.57 -24.87
N ARG A 236 -37.52 15.41 -24.83
CA ARG A 236 -37.47 16.76 -25.42
C ARG A 236 -36.43 17.64 -24.72
N LEU A 237 -36.32 17.60 -23.39
CA LEU A 237 -35.28 18.33 -22.65
C LEU A 237 -33.88 17.92 -23.09
N ALA A 238 -33.62 16.62 -23.29
CA ALA A 238 -32.35 16.14 -23.81
C ALA A 238 -32.05 16.74 -25.20
N THR A 239 -33.02 16.72 -26.12
CA THR A 239 -32.84 17.31 -27.47
C THR A 239 -32.69 18.83 -27.44
N LEU A 240 -33.38 19.51 -26.52
CA LEU A 240 -33.27 20.96 -26.37
C LEU A 240 -31.88 21.36 -25.86
N HIS A 241 -31.17 20.52 -25.13
CA HIS A 241 -29.84 20.82 -24.59
C HIS A 241 -28.73 20.10 -25.37
N ASP A 242 -28.99 19.71 -26.62
CA ASP A 242 -27.97 19.13 -27.50
C ASP A 242 -26.94 20.20 -27.88
N GLY A 243 -25.67 19.99 -27.47
CA GLY A 243 -24.57 20.92 -27.71
C GLY A 243 -24.11 20.99 -29.18
N CYS A 244 -24.56 20.05 -30.03
CA CYS A 244 -24.34 20.11 -31.47
C CYS A 244 -25.18 21.20 -32.16
N ASP A 245 -26.34 21.56 -31.60
CA ASP A 245 -27.16 22.68 -32.07
C ASP A 245 -26.74 24.00 -31.39
N PRO A 246 -26.59 25.13 -32.09
CA PRO A 246 -26.20 26.41 -31.47
C PRO A 246 -27.14 26.88 -30.35
N ALA A 247 -28.45 26.68 -30.49
CA ALA A 247 -29.40 27.08 -29.45
C ALA A 247 -29.38 26.09 -28.27
N GLY A 248 -29.19 24.80 -28.54
CA GLY A 248 -29.01 23.77 -27.51
C GLY A 248 -27.72 23.93 -26.72
N ARG A 249 -26.61 24.29 -27.39
CA ARG A 249 -25.35 24.70 -26.78
C ARG A 249 -25.54 25.83 -25.78
N ALA A 250 -26.16 26.93 -26.19
CA ALA A 250 -26.37 28.07 -25.30
C ALA A 250 -27.21 27.70 -24.06
N ARG A 251 -28.21 26.83 -24.22
CA ARG A 251 -29.01 26.30 -23.09
C ARG A 251 -28.18 25.40 -22.18
N LEU A 252 -27.36 24.50 -22.73
CA LEU A 252 -26.50 23.62 -21.97
C LEU A 252 -25.42 24.41 -21.22
N GLU A 253 -24.77 25.39 -21.86
CA GLU A 253 -23.80 26.29 -21.22
C GLU A 253 -24.44 27.05 -20.04
N GLY A 254 -25.63 27.63 -20.23
CA GLY A 254 -26.37 28.29 -19.16
C GLY A 254 -26.74 27.35 -18.02
N LEU A 255 -27.10 26.09 -18.33
CA LEU A 255 -27.38 25.07 -17.33
C LEU A 255 -26.14 24.69 -16.54
N LEU A 256 -24.99 24.47 -17.21
CA LEU A 256 -23.72 24.12 -16.56
C LEU A 256 -23.20 25.28 -15.68
N ALA A 257 -23.40 26.53 -16.10
CA ALA A 257 -22.91 27.71 -15.39
C ALA A 257 -23.48 27.87 -13.96
N VAL A 258 -24.68 27.35 -13.70
CA VAL A 258 -25.37 27.47 -12.40
C VAL A 258 -25.21 26.25 -11.49
N GLN A 259 -24.38 25.27 -11.87
CA GLN A 259 -24.14 24.09 -11.05
C GLN A 259 -23.13 24.37 -9.93
N SER A 260 -23.21 23.58 -8.86
CA SER A 260 -22.27 23.60 -7.73
C SER A 260 -20.92 22.95 -8.06
N TRP A 261 -20.72 22.55 -9.31
CA TRP A 261 -19.51 21.94 -9.81
C TRP A 261 -19.15 22.49 -11.18
N LEU A 262 -17.89 22.33 -11.57
CA LEU A 262 -17.33 22.71 -12.86
C LEU A 262 -16.68 21.50 -13.51
N LEU A 263 -17.20 21.07 -14.67
CA LEU A 263 -16.56 20.02 -15.46
C LEU A 263 -15.31 20.54 -16.14
N ALA A 264 -14.25 19.74 -16.12
CA ALA A 264 -12.97 20.07 -16.72
C ALA A 264 -12.34 18.85 -17.41
N CYS A 265 -11.37 19.11 -18.27
CA CYS A 265 -10.56 18.04 -18.85
C CYS A 265 -9.78 17.33 -17.73
N TRP A 266 -9.64 16.00 -17.81
CA TRP A 266 -8.89 15.23 -16.81
C TRP A 266 -7.44 15.72 -16.62
N ARG A 267 -6.85 16.32 -17.66
CA ARG A 267 -5.51 16.92 -17.63
C ARG A 267 -5.39 18.16 -16.73
N GLU A 268 -6.51 18.78 -16.37
CA GLU A 268 -6.53 19.96 -15.50
C GLU A 268 -6.48 19.60 -14.00
N ALA A 269 -6.63 18.31 -13.65
CA ALA A 269 -6.66 17.86 -12.26
C ALA A 269 -5.41 18.30 -11.48
N ALA A 270 -4.22 18.10 -12.04
CA ALA A 270 -2.97 18.40 -11.35
C ALA A 270 -2.78 19.88 -10.99
N THR A 271 -3.41 20.80 -11.72
CA THR A 271 -3.20 22.25 -11.58
C THR A 271 -4.37 23.01 -10.99
N ARG A 272 -5.60 22.48 -11.08
CA ARG A 272 -6.82 23.19 -10.69
C ARG A 272 -7.67 22.49 -9.63
N ILE A 273 -7.37 21.24 -9.26
CA ILE A 273 -8.23 20.51 -8.31
C ILE A 273 -8.30 21.23 -6.97
N ASN A 274 -9.51 21.43 -6.47
CA ASN A 274 -9.77 22.19 -5.24
C ASN A 274 -10.29 21.30 -4.11
N TRP A 275 -9.97 20.02 -4.12
CA TRP A 275 -10.32 19.07 -3.08
C TRP A 275 -9.21 18.04 -2.92
N ARG A 276 -9.02 17.53 -1.70
CA ARG A 276 -7.91 16.62 -1.38
C ARG A 276 -8.15 15.24 -1.99
N ARG A 277 -7.14 14.71 -2.66
CA ARG A 277 -7.13 13.37 -3.26
C ARG A 277 -6.43 12.34 -2.36
N PHE A 278 -6.65 11.06 -2.64
CA PHE A 278 -5.66 10.03 -2.28
C PHE A 278 -4.55 10.03 -3.33
N PHE A 279 -3.34 10.44 -2.92
CA PHE A 279 -2.22 10.67 -3.84
C PHE A 279 -2.61 11.61 -4.98
N ASP A 280 -2.32 11.25 -6.24
CA ASP A 280 -2.71 11.96 -7.45
C ASP A 280 -3.95 11.33 -8.13
N ILE A 281 -4.70 10.46 -7.44
CA ILE A 281 -5.82 9.70 -7.99
C ILE A 281 -7.14 10.49 -7.92
N THR A 282 -7.54 11.07 -9.05
CA THR A 282 -8.82 11.82 -9.20
C THR A 282 -10.08 10.98 -8.93
N GLY A 283 -9.98 9.64 -8.95
CA GLY A 283 -11.08 8.76 -8.60
C GLY A 283 -11.41 8.67 -7.10
N LEU A 284 -10.60 9.28 -6.22
CA LEU A 284 -10.69 9.11 -4.77
C LEU A 284 -10.62 10.47 -4.05
N VAL A 285 -11.70 10.85 -3.36
CA VAL A 285 -11.83 12.11 -2.61
C VAL A 285 -11.57 11.90 -1.12
N GLY A 286 -10.79 12.80 -0.52
CA GLY A 286 -10.43 12.79 0.89
C GLY A 286 -11.61 13.12 1.81
N VAL A 287 -11.74 12.35 2.89
CA VAL A 287 -12.77 12.45 3.91
C VAL A 287 -12.21 13.12 5.17
N CYS A 288 -13.00 14.01 5.78
CA CYS A 288 -12.68 14.73 7.02
C CYS A 288 -13.01 13.89 8.27
N VAL A 289 -12.40 12.71 8.39
CA VAL A 289 -12.69 11.72 9.45
C VAL A 289 -12.31 12.19 10.87
N GLU A 290 -11.53 13.27 10.99
CA GLU A 290 -11.25 13.91 12.27
C GLU A 290 -12.51 14.46 12.95
N ARG A 291 -13.52 14.83 12.16
CA ARG A 291 -14.84 15.28 12.64
C ARG A 291 -15.62 14.13 13.27
N ALA A 292 -16.26 14.39 14.42
CA ALA A 292 -16.89 13.33 15.21
C ALA A 292 -18.07 12.66 14.47
N GLU A 293 -18.90 13.44 13.79
CA GLU A 293 -20.04 12.96 13.02
C GLU A 293 -19.61 12.13 11.80
N VAL A 294 -18.53 12.53 11.13
CA VAL A 294 -17.97 11.80 9.98
C VAL A 294 -17.34 10.49 10.45
N PHE A 295 -16.59 10.54 11.56
CA PHE A 295 -16.02 9.35 12.18
C PHE A 295 -17.08 8.29 12.51
N GLU A 296 -18.18 8.68 13.16
CA GLU A 296 -19.26 7.75 13.51
C GLU A 296 -20.00 7.25 12.25
N ALA A 297 -20.15 8.08 11.21
CA ALA A 297 -20.76 7.63 9.95
C ALA A 297 -19.89 6.61 9.19
N VAL A 298 -18.57 6.83 9.15
CA VAL A 298 -17.60 5.93 8.51
C VAL A 298 -17.46 4.60 9.29
N HIS A 299 -17.55 4.64 10.62
CA HIS A 299 -17.29 3.46 11.46
C HIS A 299 -18.53 2.80 12.05
N GLY A 300 -19.73 3.36 11.88
CA GLY A 300 -20.95 2.85 12.51
C GLY A 300 -21.23 1.37 12.19
N CYS A 301 -21.07 0.98 10.92
CA CYS A 301 -21.21 -0.42 10.51
C CYS A 301 -20.11 -1.30 11.13
N LEU A 302 -18.85 -0.88 11.07
CA LEU A 302 -17.73 -1.57 11.72
C LEU A 302 -18.01 -1.82 13.21
N PHE A 303 -18.46 -0.80 13.94
CA PHE A 303 -18.76 -0.91 15.36
C PHE A 303 -19.90 -1.86 15.65
N SER A 304 -20.94 -1.88 14.81
CA SER A 304 -22.01 -2.88 14.89
C SER A 304 -21.47 -4.30 14.68
N LEU A 305 -20.64 -4.52 13.64
CA LEU A 305 -20.02 -5.81 13.35
C LEU A 305 -19.11 -6.27 14.49
N TYR A 306 -18.27 -5.36 15.02
CA TYR A 306 -17.41 -5.64 16.17
C TYR A 306 -18.22 -5.95 17.42
N GLN A 307 -19.25 -5.17 17.76
CA GLN A 307 -20.11 -5.45 18.92
C GLN A 307 -20.77 -6.83 18.83
N ARG A 308 -21.17 -7.25 17.63
CA ARG A 308 -21.79 -8.56 17.37
C ARG A 308 -20.79 -9.72 17.29
N GLY A 309 -19.49 -9.44 17.43
CA GLY A 309 -18.44 -10.44 17.37
C GLY A 309 -18.16 -10.97 15.97
N LEU A 310 -18.47 -10.23 14.89
CA LEU A 310 -18.18 -10.65 13.50
C LEU A 310 -16.78 -10.23 13.03
N VAL A 311 -16.16 -9.26 13.71
CA VAL A 311 -14.83 -8.73 13.44
C VAL A 311 -14.08 -8.66 14.78
N ASP A 312 -12.79 -9.00 14.79
CA ASP A 312 -11.96 -9.09 16.01
C ASP A 312 -10.78 -8.09 16.02
N GLY A 313 -10.56 -7.42 14.91
CA GLY A 313 -9.54 -6.37 14.80
C GLY A 313 -9.66 -5.64 13.48
N VAL A 314 -8.83 -4.61 13.32
CA VAL A 314 -8.78 -3.81 12.10
C VAL A 314 -7.35 -3.52 11.67
N ARG A 315 -7.18 -3.36 10.35
CA ARG A 315 -6.02 -2.70 9.75
C ARG A 315 -6.52 -1.39 9.14
N VAL A 316 -5.85 -0.29 9.48
CA VAL A 316 -6.19 1.04 8.97
C VAL A 316 -5.34 1.34 7.75
N ASP A 317 -6.00 1.54 6.62
CA ASP A 317 -5.39 1.99 5.36
C ASP A 317 -4.93 3.45 5.44
N HIS A 318 -3.74 3.72 4.91
CA HIS A 318 -3.20 5.05 4.67
C HIS A 318 -3.41 6.04 5.84
N ILE A 319 -2.96 5.68 7.04
CA ILE A 319 -3.09 6.50 8.25
C ILE A 319 -2.43 7.89 8.09
N ASP A 320 -1.35 7.95 7.30
CA ASP A 320 -0.61 9.17 6.97
C ASP A 320 -1.37 10.11 6.02
N GLY A 321 -2.57 9.75 5.57
CA GLY A 321 -3.48 10.65 4.86
C GLY A 321 -4.41 11.46 5.77
N LEU A 322 -4.53 11.10 7.06
CA LEU A 322 -5.48 11.72 7.98
C LEU A 322 -4.97 13.06 8.53
N ALA A 323 -5.88 13.97 8.84
CA ALA A 323 -5.53 15.27 9.44
C ALA A 323 -5.01 15.16 10.89
N ALA A 324 -5.48 14.16 11.65
CA ALA A 324 -5.12 13.93 13.05
C ALA A 324 -5.08 12.41 13.37
N PRO A 325 -4.04 11.69 12.91
CA PRO A 325 -3.97 10.23 13.02
C PRO A 325 -3.85 9.68 14.45
N ALA A 326 -3.14 10.36 15.36
CA ALA A 326 -3.10 9.98 16.78
C ALA A 326 -4.47 10.14 17.43
N THR A 327 -5.12 11.28 17.21
CA THR A 327 -6.49 11.54 17.68
C THR A 327 -7.47 10.49 17.15
N TYR A 328 -7.35 10.13 15.87
CA TYR A 328 -8.15 9.07 15.23
C TYR A 328 -7.91 7.70 15.91
N CYS A 329 -6.66 7.28 16.08
CA CYS A 329 -6.32 6.00 16.69
C CYS A 329 -6.82 5.91 18.15
N GLN A 330 -6.70 6.99 18.92
CA GLN A 330 -7.23 7.08 20.28
C GLN A 330 -8.75 6.95 20.32
N ARG A 331 -9.46 7.64 19.41
CA ARG A 331 -10.92 7.54 19.30
C ARG A 331 -11.35 6.14 18.90
N LEU A 332 -10.69 5.53 17.91
CA LEU A 332 -10.97 4.17 17.46
C LEU A 332 -10.78 3.14 18.57
N ARG A 333 -9.65 3.19 19.28
CA ARG A 333 -9.38 2.33 20.45
C ARG A 333 -10.44 2.49 21.53
N ALA A 334 -10.74 3.72 21.93
CA ALA A 334 -11.73 4.00 22.97
C ALA A 334 -13.13 3.46 22.61
N ARG A 335 -13.54 3.59 21.34
CA ARG A 335 -14.84 3.04 20.87
C ARG A 335 -14.84 1.52 20.89
N LEU A 336 -13.78 0.88 20.41
CA LEU A 336 -13.67 -0.59 20.43
C LEU A 336 -13.63 -1.12 21.88
N ASP A 337 -12.91 -0.49 22.80
CA ASP A 337 -12.91 -0.88 24.22
C ASP A 337 -14.28 -0.76 24.87
N ALA A 338 -15.00 0.33 24.60
CA ALA A 338 -16.34 0.54 25.12
C ALA A 338 -17.34 -0.53 24.64
N LEU A 339 -17.13 -1.06 23.43
CA LEU A 339 -17.95 -2.12 22.82
C LEU A 339 -17.49 -3.52 23.23
N ALA A 340 -16.22 -3.71 23.61
CA ALA A 340 -15.67 -5.03 23.94
C ALA A 340 -16.47 -5.75 25.04
N ARG A 341 -16.95 -5.01 26.04
CA ARG A 341 -17.81 -5.52 27.14
C ARG A 341 -19.22 -5.94 26.71
N LEU A 342 -19.66 -5.57 25.51
CA LEU A 342 -20.98 -5.88 24.95
C LEU A 342 -20.92 -7.04 23.95
N ARG A 343 -19.73 -7.59 23.70
CA ARG A 343 -19.52 -8.68 22.75
C ARG A 343 -20.06 -10.01 23.31
N PRO A 344 -20.48 -10.93 22.43
CA PRO A 344 -20.82 -12.30 22.81
C PRO A 344 -19.66 -13.01 23.55
N GLU A 345 -19.98 -13.92 24.48
CA GLU A 345 -18.96 -14.67 25.25
C GLU A 345 -18.04 -15.52 24.38
N ASN A 346 -18.53 -15.98 23.22
CA ASN A 346 -17.75 -16.75 22.26
C ASN A 346 -16.88 -15.88 21.34
N ALA A 347 -17.00 -14.56 21.39
CA ALA A 347 -16.19 -13.65 20.60
C ALA A 347 -14.79 -13.51 21.21
N LEU A 348 -13.79 -13.28 20.36
CA LEU A 348 -12.42 -13.08 20.82
C LEU A 348 -12.30 -11.77 21.65
N PRO A 349 -11.58 -11.76 22.79
CA PRO A 349 -11.43 -10.56 23.63
C PRO A 349 -10.46 -9.55 23.02
N GLY A 350 -10.77 -8.26 23.21
CA GLY A 350 -9.95 -7.14 22.72
C GLY A 350 -10.16 -6.84 21.23
N ALA A 351 -9.46 -5.83 20.73
CA ALA A 351 -9.40 -5.57 19.29
C ALA A 351 -7.95 -5.27 18.90
N ALA A 352 -7.40 -6.01 17.94
CA ALA A 352 -6.11 -5.63 17.36
C ALA A 352 -6.31 -4.43 16.42
N ILE A 353 -5.43 -3.44 16.48
CA ILE A 353 -5.44 -2.28 15.56
C ILE A 353 -4.06 -2.22 14.92
N TYR A 354 -3.99 -2.48 13.62
CA TYR A 354 -2.79 -2.31 12.81
C TYR A 354 -2.92 -1.06 11.95
N VAL A 355 -1.80 -0.41 11.65
CA VAL A 355 -1.78 0.76 10.77
C VAL A 355 -0.84 0.51 9.59
N GLU A 356 -1.30 0.81 8.38
CA GLU A 356 -0.37 0.95 7.26
C GLU A 356 0.39 2.26 7.41
N LYS A 357 1.66 2.16 7.80
CA LYS A 357 2.56 3.30 7.93
C LYS A 357 3.96 2.88 7.51
N ILE A 358 4.56 3.69 6.63
CA ILE A 358 5.93 3.46 6.15
C ILE A 358 6.91 4.21 7.05
N LEU A 359 7.81 3.47 7.70
CA LEU A 359 8.81 4.02 8.61
C LEU A 359 10.15 4.18 7.90
N ALA A 360 10.80 5.33 8.08
CA ALA A 360 12.23 5.45 7.78
C ALA A 360 13.08 4.64 8.80
N SER A 361 14.35 4.37 8.47
CA SER A 361 15.24 3.48 9.28
C SER A 361 15.40 3.83 10.76
N HIS A 362 15.10 5.06 11.18
CA HIS A 362 15.21 5.53 12.57
C HIS A 362 13.91 6.13 13.10
N GLU A 363 12.84 6.06 12.32
CA GLU A 363 11.53 6.58 12.70
C GLU A 363 10.81 5.53 13.55
N ASN A 364 10.15 5.97 14.61
CA ASN A 364 9.25 5.13 15.40
C ASN A 364 7.80 5.54 15.16
N LEU A 365 6.85 4.63 15.42
CA LEU A 365 5.46 5.04 15.51
C LEU A 365 5.30 6.02 16.68
N PRO A 366 4.50 7.08 16.54
CA PRO A 366 4.24 7.99 17.65
C PRO A 366 3.66 7.23 18.85
N ALA A 367 4.25 7.40 20.04
CA ALA A 367 3.83 6.72 21.27
C ALA A 367 2.35 7.00 21.64
N ALA A 368 1.80 8.10 21.13
CA ALA A 368 0.40 8.48 21.31
C ALA A 368 -0.61 7.59 20.56
N TRP A 369 -0.15 6.68 19.68
CA TRP A 369 -1.01 5.80 18.89
C TRP A 369 -1.24 4.47 19.63
N PRO A 370 -2.44 4.21 20.17
CA PRO A 370 -2.73 2.97 20.89
C PRO A 370 -3.02 1.81 19.92
N VAL A 371 -2.01 1.43 19.14
CA VAL A 371 -2.06 0.42 18.08
C VAL A 371 -1.10 -0.74 18.37
N ALA A 372 -1.37 -1.91 17.80
CA ALA A 372 -0.50 -3.08 17.90
C ALA A 372 0.85 -2.87 17.17
N GLY A 373 0.84 -2.07 16.11
CA GLY A 373 2.02 -1.70 15.33
C GLY A 373 1.70 -1.46 13.86
N THR A 374 2.73 -1.44 13.02
CA THR A 374 2.60 -1.33 11.57
C THR A 374 2.12 -2.64 10.94
N THR A 375 1.82 -2.59 9.64
CA THR A 375 1.66 -3.78 8.79
C THR A 375 2.99 -4.46 8.40
N GLY A 376 4.14 -3.99 8.90
CA GLY A 376 5.41 -4.72 8.87
C GLY A 376 6.38 -4.40 7.73
N TYR A 377 6.17 -3.34 6.95
CA TYR A 377 7.11 -2.93 5.88
C TYR A 377 8.53 -2.67 6.42
N ASP A 378 8.66 -2.20 7.67
CA ASP A 378 9.93 -2.06 8.38
C ASP A 378 10.64 -3.42 8.54
N PHE A 379 9.92 -4.49 8.86
CA PHE A 379 10.50 -5.83 8.93
C PHE A 379 10.88 -6.34 7.53
N MET A 380 10.02 -6.11 6.52
CA MET A 380 10.29 -6.49 5.14
C MET A 380 11.61 -5.87 4.64
N ASP A 381 11.85 -4.61 4.96
CA ASP A 381 13.10 -3.92 4.65
C ASP A 381 14.30 -4.56 5.38
N GLN A 382 14.20 -4.71 6.70
CA GLN A 382 15.27 -5.24 7.56
C GLN A 382 15.71 -6.66 7.15
N VAL A 383 14.74 -7.56 6.97
CA VAL A 383 15.03 -8.97 6.63
C VAL A 383 15.55 -9.08 5.20
N SER A 384 15.09 -8.24 4.28
CA SER A 384 15.65 -8.19 2.93
C SER A 384 17.11 -7.71 2.97
N ALA A 385 17.40 -6.61 3.68
CA ALA A 385 18.73 -6.01 3.72
C ALA A 385 19.79 -6.90 4.41
N VAL A 386 19.45 -7.64 5.47
CA VAL A 386 20.43 -8.49 6.19
C VAL A 386 20.93 -9.68 5.36
N LEU A 387 20.17 -10.06 4.32
CA LEU A 387 20.51 -11.15 3.39
C LEU A 387 21.42 -10.71 2.24
N HIS A 388 21.77 -9.42 2.12
CA HIS A 388 22.68 -8.92 1.10
C HIS A 388 24.13 -8.85 1.59
N ASP A 389 25.09 -9.01 0.68
CA ASP A 389 26.52 -8.84 0.94
C ASP A 389 26.95 -7.37 0.78
N ALA A 390 27.43 -6.76 1.86
CA ALA A 390 27.96 -5.41 1.88
C ALA A 390 29.17 -5.22 0.95
N ARG A 391 29.96 -6.28 0.72
CA ARG A 391 31.16 -6.24 -0.13
C ARG A 391 30.84 -5.99 -1.60
N ALA A 392 29.59 -6.18 -2.00
CA ALA A 392 29.11 -5.96 -3.36
C ALA A 392 29.03 -4.48 -3.74
N VAL A 393 28.87 -3.56 -2.78
CA VAL A 393 28.57 -2.13 -3.03
C VAL A 393 29.53 -1.51 -4.04
N PRO A 394 30.87 -1.58 -3.88
CA PRO A 394 31.79 -0.92 -4.81
C PRO A 394 31.74 -1.49 -6.25
N VAL A 395 31.37 -2.76 -6.39
CA VAL A 395 31.29 -3.44 -7.70
C VAL A 395 29.97 -3.08 -8.39
N LEU A 396 28.86 -3.12 -7.65
CA LEU A 396 27.55 -2.76 -8.17
C LEU A 396 27.43 -1.26 -8.46
N ASP A 397 28.07 -0.39 -7.68
CA ASP A 397 28.12 1.05 -7.97
C ASP A 397 28.85 1.35 -9.28
N LYS A 398 29.89 0.58 -9.62
CA LYS A 398 30.58 0.69 -10.91
C LYS A 398 29.69 0.23 -12.06
N LEU A 399 28.97 -0.89 -11.91
CA LEU A 399 27.99 -1.35 -12.90
C LEU A 399 26.90 -0.32 -13.12
N TRP A 400 26.38 0.25 -12.02
CA TRP A 400 25.37 1.28 -12.06
C TRP A 400 25.87 2.51 -12.82
N ALA A 401 27.03 3.06 -12.45
CA ALA A 401 27.62 4.21 -13.13
C ALA A 401 27.89 3.97 -14.63
N ALA A 402 28.18 2.73 -15.03
CA ALA A 402 28.37 2.36 -16.43
C ALA A 402 27.09 2.43 -17.29
N CYS A 403 25.90 2.56 -16.67
CA CYS A 403 24.63 2.70 -17.38
C CYS A 403 24.44 4.11 -18.00
N GLY A 404 25.26 5.09 -17.63
CA GLY A 404 25.28 6.42 -18.23
C GLY A 404 25.13 7.56 -17.23
N PRO A 405 25.09 8.82 -17.68
CA PRO A 405 25.10 10.01 -16.81
C PRO A 405 23.85 10.15 -15.93
N GLU A 406 22.73 9.55 -16.32
CA GLU A 406 21.52 9.52 -15.51
C GLU A 406 21.60 8.54 -14.32
N ALA A 407 22.61 7.65 -14.32
CA ALA A 407 22.84 6.67 -13.27
C ALA A 407 23.43 7.29 -11.99
N ARG A 408 22.62 8.14 -11.32
CA ARG A 408 22.99 8.92 -10.14
C ARG A 408 22.66 8.19 -8.83
N THR A 409 23.02 8.79 -7.70
CA THR A 409 22.66 8.24 -6.38
C THR A 409 21.14 8.24 -6.18
N CYS A 410 20.62 7.26 -5.45
CA CYS A 410 19.18 7.15 -5.18
C CYS A 410 18.61 8.42 -4.54
N GLY A 411 19.35 9.06 -3.63
CA GLY A 411 18.91 10.32 -3.01
C GLY A 411 18.75 11.48 -4.00
N LEU A 412 19.63 11.60 -5.01
CA LEU A 412 19.48 12.62 -6.06
C LEU A 412 18.28 12.32 -6.95
N ILE A 413 18.11 11.07 -7.35
CA ILE A 413 16.97 10.60 -8.16
C ILE A 413 15.65 10.88 -7.45
N ALA A 414 15.55 10.54 -6.16
CA ALA A 414 14.34 10.76 -5.38
C ALA A 414 14.06 12.26 -5.18
N ARG A 415 15.09 13.10 -5.02
CA ARG A 415 14.92 14.56 -4.95
C ARG A 415 14.38 15.14 -6.26
N GLU A 416 14.89 14.68 -7.40
CA GLU A 416 14.41 15.13 -8.71
C GLU A 416 13.00 14.64 -9.01
N ALA A 417 12.68 13.41 -8.61
CA ALA A 417 11.31 12.90 -8.67
C ALA A 417 10.34 13.73 -7.82
N ARG A 418 10.75 14.17 -6.61
CA ARG A 418 9.95 15.09 -5.79
C ARG A 418 9.69 16.42 -6.52
N ALA A 419 10.74 17.03 -7.08
CA ALA A 419 10.62 18.29 -7.81
C ALA A 419 9.68 18.15 -9.02
N GLN A 420 9.82 17.07 -9.80
CA GLN A 420 8.94 16.78 -10.93
C GLN A 420 7.48 16.63 -10.50
N LEU A 421 7.20 15.83 -9.46
CA LEU A 421 5.83 15.58 -9.00
C LEU A 421 5.18 16.83 -8.38
N LEU A 422 5.94 17.68 -7.70
CA LEU A 422 5.45 18.98 -7.24
C LEU A 422 5.02 19.89 -8.40
N ALA A 423 5.71 19.82 -9.52
CA ALA A 423 5.40 20.63 -10.70
C ALA A 423 4.26 20.05 -11.55
N GLU A 424 4.18 18.72 -11.66
CA GLU A 424 3.34 18.04 -12.66
C GLU A 424 2.13 17.30 -12.07
N GLY A 425 2.22 16.80 -10.82
CA GLY A 425 1.16 15.98 -10.19
C GLY A 425 0.43 16.66 -9.04
N PHE A 426 1.16 17.49 -8.27
CA PHE A 426 0.69 18.13 -7.03
C PHE A 426 0.73 19.67 -7.10
N ALA A 427 0.65 20.25 -8.29
CA ALA A 427 0.78 21.70 -8.46
C ALA A 427 -0.35 22.47 -7.75
N ALA A 428 -1.57 21.92 -7.75
CA ALA A 428 -2.72 22.47 -7.04
C ALA A 428 -2.52 22.46 -5.52
N GLU A 429 -2.16 21.31 -4.94
CA GLU A 429 -1.91 21.14 -3.50
C GLU A 429 -0.72 21.99 -3.03
N PHE A 430 0.36 22.04 -3.81
CA PHE A 430 1.51 22.92 -3.54
C PHE A 430 1.11 24.40 -3.57
N GLY A 431 0.26 24.79 -4.52
CA GLY A 431 -0.31 26.13 -4.59
C GLY A 431 -1.18 26.47 -3.39
N GLN A 432 -2.01 25.53 -2.93
CA GLN A 432 -2.84 25.69 -1.74
C GLN A 432 -1.99 25.88 -0.48
N LEU A 433 -0.99 25.01 -0.26
CA LEU A 433 -0.06 25.12 0.86
C LEU A 433 0.69 26.45 0.87
N THR A 434 1.14 26.92 -0.31
CA THR A 434 1.79 28.24 -0.45
C THR A 434 0.86 29.36 0.03
N ARG A 435 -0.45 29.33 -0.30
CA ARG A 435 -1.42 30.34 0.15
C ARG A 435 -1.68 30.27 1.66
N LEU A 436 -1.77 29.06 2.21
CA LEU A 436 -1.96 28.85 3.65
C LEU A 436 -0.76 29.36 4.44
N LEU A 437 0.46 29.07 4.00
CA LEU A 437 1.68 29.59 4.59
C LEU A 437 1.78 31.11 4.48
N ALA A 438 1.43 31.71 3.35
CA ALA A 438 1.41 33.17 3.21
C ALA A 438 0.43 33.83 4.21
N THR A 439 -0.72 33.20 4.44
CA THR A 439 -1.70 33.66 5.43
C THR A 439 -1.15 33.55 6.86
N ALA A 440 -0.50 32.44 7.19
CA ALA A 440 0.11 32.21 8.50
C ALA A 440 1.31 33.16 8.76
N LEU A 441 2.16 33.40 7.76
CA LEU A 441 3.28 34.35 7.83
C LEU A 441 2.79 35.78 8.09
N LYS A 442 1.78 36.22 7.33
CA LYS A 442 1.15 37.53 7.50
C LYS A 442 0.58 37.70 8.92
N ALA A 443 -0.06 36.66 9.45
CA ALA A 443 -0.59 36.67 10.82
C ALA A 443 0.51 36.80 11.89
N ARG A 444 1.74 36.38 11.60
CA ARG A 444 2.93 36.52 12.47
C ARG A 444 3.75 37.79 12.21
N GLY A 445 3.29 38.66 11.30
CA GLY A 445 4.01 39.89 10.93
C GLY A 445 5.27 39.66 10.08
N ALA A 446 5.41 38.47 9.48
CA ALA A 446 6.46 38.18 8.52
C ALA A 446 5.97 38.48 7.11
N ASP A 447 6.73 39.27 6.35
CA ASP A 447 6.44 39.59 4.96
C ASP A 447 7.39 38.83 4.01
N CYS A 448 6.86 38.38 2.88
CA CYS A 448 7.63 37.70 1.85
C CYS A 448 6.95 37.82 0.50
N THR A 449 7.74 37.85 -0.57
CA THR A 449 7.17 37.79 -1.92
C THR A 449 6.62 36.40 -2.21
N PRO A 450 5.52 36.26 -2.99
CA PRO A 450 4.99 34.95 -3.37
C PRO A 450 6.04 34.04 -4.04
N ALA A 451 6.91 34.61 -4.86
CA ALA A 451 8.02 33.89 -5.49
C ALA A 451 9.05 33.39 -4.46
N GLY A 452 9.41 34.23 -3.48
CA GLY A 452 10.35 33.84 -2.41
C GLY A 452 9.81 32.72 -1.54
N LEU A 453 8.52 32.77 -1.16
CA LEU A 453 7.87 31.70 -0.40
C LEU A 453 7.82 30.40 -1.21
N ARG A 454 7.47 30.47 -2.50
CA ARG A 454 7.44 29.30 -3.38
C ARG A 454 8.82 28.62 -3.46
N MET A 455 9.89 29.38 -3.65
CA MET A 455 11.26 28.87 -3.68
C MET A 455 11.66 28.18 -2.38
N VAL A 456 11.34 28.80 -1.23
CA VAL A 456 11.62 28.23 0.10
C VAL A 456 10.87 26.92 0.31
N LEU A 457 9.57 26.91 0.01
CA LEU A 457 8.72 25.74 0.20
C LEU A 457 9.15 24.58 -0.71
N GLU A 458 9.44 24.86 -1.98
CA GLU A 458 9.96 23.85 -2.91
C GLU A 458 11.28 23.27 -2.40
N ALA A 459 12.23 24.12 -1.99
CA ALA A 459 13.53 23.70 -1.46
C ALA A 459 13.39 22.83 -0.18
N MET A 460 12.42 23.13 0.68
CA MET A 460 12.10 22.31 1.85
C MET A 460 11.49 20.96 1.44
N LEU A 461 10.43 20.94 0.62
CA LEU A 461 9.72 19.71 0.25
C LEU A 461 10.61 18.72 -0.52
N VAL A 462 11.47 19.19 -1.42
CA VAL A 462 12.41 18.29 -2.13
C VAL A 462 13.52 17.75 -1.20
N SER A 463 13.74 18.38 -0.05
CA SER A 463 14.73 17.95 0.96
C SER A 463 14.12 17.09 2.06
N PHE A 464 12.80 17.05 2.17
CA PHE A 464 12.10 16.33 3.23
C PHE A 464 12.06 14.82 2.92
N THR A 465 12.56 14.01 3.85
CA THR A 465 12.84 12.58 3.64
C THR A 465 11.87 11.64 4.33
N LEU A 466 11.17 12.09 5.38
CA LEU A 466 10.09 11.31 5.99
C LEU A 466 8.84 11.33 5.12
N TYR A 467 7.89 10.45 5.44
CA TYR A 467 6.56 10.49 4.86
C TYR A 467 5.82 11.77 5.28
N ARG A 468 5.74 12.06 6.59
CA ARG A 468 5.15 13.29 7.12
C ARG A 468 5.65 13.55 8.54
N THR A 469 5.30 14.71 9.07
CA THR A 469 5.31 15.02 10.50
C THR A 469 3.92 14.88 11.11
N TYR A 470 3.79 15.13 12.41
CA TYR A 470 2.50 15.12 13.12
C TYR A 470 2.26 16.36 14.01
N PHE A 471 2.86 17.51 13.68
CA PHE A 471 2.63 18.78 14.40
C PHE A 471 1.16 19.24 14.32
N GLY A 472 0.45 18.88 13.23
CA GLY A 472 -0.96 19.18 13.04
C GLY A 472 -1.92 18.40 13.97
N ASP A 473 -1.44 17.41 14.71
CA ASP A 473 -2.25 16.57 15.61
C ASP A 473 -1.99 16.90 17.08
N GLU A 474 -2.98 17.52 17.74
CA GLU A 474 -2.89 17.96 19.14
C GLU A 474 -2.71 16.80 20.13
N ALA A 475 -2.95 15.55 19.73
CA ALA A 475 -2.74 14.38 20.59
C ALA A 475 -1.27 13.92 20.64
N VAL A 476 -0.40 14.44 19.76
CA VAL A 476 1.04 14.16 19.78
C VAL A 476 1.73 15.20 20.66
N GLN A 477 2.56 14.73 21.60
CA GLN A 477 3.29 15.58 22.55
C GLN A 477 4.81 15.55 22.33
N ASP A 478 5.34 14.43 21.82
CA ASP A 478 6.75 14.29 21.49
C ASP A 478 6.95 14.48 19.98
N HIS A 479 7.61 15.58 19.64
CA HIS A 479 7.98 15.95 18.28
C HIS A 479 9.50 15.98 18.09
N ALA A 480 10.27 15.21 18.86
CA ALA A 480 11.72 15.20 18.72
C ALA A 480 12.15 14.71 17.32
N GLU A 481 11.60 13.60 16.85
CA GLU A 481 11.88 13.03 15.52
C GLU A 481 11.35 13.94 14.39
N ASP A 482 10.10 14.39 14.49
CA ASP A 482 9.49 15.35 13.56
C ASP A 482 10.31 16.64 13.45
N GLY A 483 10.67 17.20 14.61
CA GLY A 483 11.48 18.41 14.70
C GLY A 483 12.83 18.22 14.02
N ALA A 484 13.53 17.12 14.29
CA ALA A 484 14.79 16.81 13.62
C ALA A 484 14.63 16.75 12.09
N ALA A 485 13.58 16.08 11.60
CA ALA A 485 13.33 15.93 10.17
C ALA A 485 13.08 17.28 9.46
N VAL A 486 12.24 18.16 10.01
CA VAL A 486 11.98 19.48 9.40
C VAL A 486 13.22 20.38 9.48
N HIS A 487 14.00 20.31 10.56
CA HIS A 487 15.25 21.06 10.69
C HIS A 487 16.33 20.58 9.70
N ASP A 488 16.44 19.29 9.48
CA ASP A 488 17.38 18.74 8.49
C ASP A 488 16.96 19.08 7.06
N ALA A 489 15.65 19.03 6.77
CA ALA A 489 15.12 19.52 5.49
C ALA A 489 15.41 21.02 5.30
N ALA A 490 15.24 21.86 6.33
CA ALA A 490 15.56 23.28 6.28
C ALA A 490 17.07 23.52 6.09
N ARG A 491 17.94 22.77 6.77
CA ARG A 491 19.40 22.85 6.59
C ARG A 491 19.81 22.51 5.16
N ALA A 492 19.22 21.45 4.58
CA ALA A 492 19.45 21.05 3.20
C ALA A 492 18.85 22.03 2.18
N ALA A 493 17.73 22.67 2.51
CA ALA A 493 17.13 23.72 1.70
C ALA A 493 18.01 24.98 1.67
N ARG A 494 18.59 25.37 2.81
CA ARG A 494 19.43 26.57 2.95
C ARG A 494 20.63 26.55 1.99
N SER A 495 21.21 25.39 1.71
CA SER A 495 22.32 25.26 0.76
C SER A 495 21.94 25.52 -0.72
N ARG A 496 20.64 25.70 -1.01
CA ARG A 496 20.10 25.95 -2.36
C ARG A 496 19.42 27.30 -2.50
N LEU A 497 19.32 28.04 -1.40
CA LEU A 497 18.66 29.33 -1.31
C LEU A 497 19.71 30.45 -1.20
N GLY A 498 19.36 31.66 -1.63
CA GLY A 498 20.18 32.84 -1.42
C GLY A 498 19.95 33.45 -0.03
N ALA A 499 20.85 34.35 0.39
CA ALA A 499 20.78 35.02 1.70
C ALA A 499 19.44 35.76 1.92
N GLY A 500 18.80 36.25 0.86
CA GLY A 500 17.51 36.93 0.94
C GLY A 500 16.32 36.02 1.28
N GLN A 501 16.45 34.69 1.11
CA GLN A 501 15.40 33.71 1.40
C GLN A 501 15.54 33.06 2.79
N GLU A 502 16.69 33.22 3.47
CA GLU A 502 16.91 32.62 4.80
C GLU A 502 15.89 33.06 5.85
N PRO A 503 15.52 34.35 5.99
CA PRO A 503 14.51 34.76 6.97
C PRO A 503 13.13 34.15 6.69
N VAL A 504 12.79 33.94 5.41
CA VAL A 504 11.52 33.31 5.01
C VAL A 504 11.56 31.82 5.35
N LEU A 505 12.69 31.14 5.11
CA LEU A 505 12.90 29.74 5.51
C LEU A 505 12.72 29.55 7.02
N ASP A 506 13.36 30.39 7.82
CA ASP A 506 13.27 30.29 9.29
C ASP A 506 11.84 30.57 9.78
N ALA A 507 11.13 31.52 9.15
CA ALA A 507 9.72 31.80 9.47
C ALA A 507 8.79 30.64 9.08
N VAL A 508 8.99 30.02 7.91
CA VAL A 508 8.24 28.83 7.47
C VAL A 508 8.53 27.65 8.39
N LEU A 509 9.80 27.38 8.72
CA LEU A 509 10.19 26.36 9.68
C LEU A 509 9.49 26.57 11.03
N GLY A 510 9.45 27.81 11.54
CA GLY A 510 8.75 28.12 12.78
C GLY A 510 7.23 27.96 12.70
N ILE A 511 6.62 27.99 11.51
CA ILE A 511 5.21 27.66 11.30
C ILE A 511 5.01 26.15 11.27
N LEU A 512 5.81 25.42 10.50
CA LEU A 512 5.69 23.97 10.29
C LEU A 512 6.19 23.12 11.47
N SER A 513 6.79 23.75 12.48
CA SER A 513 7.21 23.10 13.73
C SER A 513 6.62 23.79 14.96
N ALA A 514 5.53 24.54 14.78
CA ALA A 514 4.81 25.12 15.90
C ALA A 514 4.18 23.98 16.70
N ARG A 515 4.38 23.97 18.01
CA ARG A 515 3.91 22.85 18.84
C ARG A 515 2.49 23.09 19.32
N PRO A 516 1.67 22.05 19.50
CA PRO A 516 0.31 22.19 20.02
C PRO A 516 0.23 22.99 21.33
N GLU A 517 1.21 22.86 22.24
CA GLU A 517 1.20 23.60 23.53
C GLU A 517 1.35 25.11 23.37
N GLN A 518 1.82 25.57 22.21
CA GLN A 518 1.92 26.99 21.87
C GLN A 518 0.56 27.59 21.46
N ALA A 519 -0.50 26.76 21.40
CA ALA A 519 -1.83 27.13 20.92
C ALA A 519 -1.78 27.89 19.58
N PRO A 520 -1.21 27.27 18.52
CA PRO A 520 -1.05 27.93 17.24
C PRO A 520 -2.40 28.41 16.68
N ALA A 521 -2.39 29.59 16.06
CA ALA A 521 -3.58 30.15 15.42
C ALA A 521 -4.15 29.17 14.37
N PRO A 522 -5.47 29.18 14.10
CA PRO A 522 -6.09 28.24 13.14
C PRO A 522 -5.46 28.24 11.74
N CYS A 523 -4.90 29.37 11.29
CA CYS A 523 -4.20 29.45 10.01
C CYS A 523 -2.86 28.69 10.00
N VAL A 524 -2.15 28.63 11.14
CA VAL A 524 -0.92 27.84 11.30
C VAL A 524 -1.28 26.36 11.23
N ARG A 525 -2.31 25.92 11.96
CA ARG A 525 -2.76 24.52 11.93
C ARG A 525 -3.17 24.04 10.56
N ARG A 526 -3.90 24.86 9.80
CA ARG A 526 -4.23 24.52 8.41
C ARG A 526 -3.00 24.40 7.53
N ALA A 527 -1.97 25.22 7.74
CA ALA A 527 -0.72 25.13 6.99
C ALA A 527 0.08 23.86 7.35
N GLU A 528 0.13 23.49 8.63
CA GLU A 528 0.74 22.23 9.11
C GLU A 528 0.02 21.02 8.49
N GLN A 529 -1.30 20.96 8.60
CA GLN A 529 -2.11 19.88 8.03
C GLN A 529 -1.95 19.78 6.51
N ALA A 530 -1.94 20.91 5.78
CA ALA A 530 -1.70 20.91 4.34
C ALA A 530 -0.29 20.46 3.97
N PHE A 531 0.73 20.80 4.77
CA PHE A 531 2.10 20.31 4.58
C PHE A 531 2.18 18.80 4.78
N GLU A 532 1.51 18.29 5.81
CA GLU A 532 1.48 16.86 6.13
C GLU A 532 0.67 16.05 5.10
N HIS A 533 -0.46 16.58 4.62
CA HIS A 533 -1.25 16.00 3.53
C HIS A 533 -0.52 16.01 2.17
N LEU A 534 0.44 16.92 1.97
CA LEU A 534 1.24 16.96 0.73
C LEU A 534 2.51 16.10 0.83
N THR A 535 3.18 16.07 1.99
CA THR A 535 4.45 15.32 2.14
C THR A 535 4.24 13.82 2.04
N ALA A 536 3.17 13.27 2.63
CA ALA A 536 2.88 11.83 2.59
C ALA A 536 2.71 11.27 1.15
N PRO A 537 1.82 11.81 0.30
CA PRO A 537 1.71 11.37 -1.09
C PRO A 537 2.97 11.69 -1.91
N LEU A 538 3.64 12.81 -1.64
CA LEU A 538 4.87 13.17 -2.34
C LEU A 538 5.98 12.15 -2.06
N ALA A 539 6.14 11.68 -0.82
CA ALA A 539 7.11 10.66 -0.45
C ALA A 539 6.86 9.35 -1.21
N ALA A 540 5.62 8.85 -1.19
CA ALA A 540 5.20 7.64 -1.89
C ALA A 540 5.42 7.76 -3.41
N LYS A 541 4.84 8.78 -4.05
CA LYS A 541 4.89 8.94 -5.51
C LYS A 541 6.31 9.19 -6.03
N SER A 542 7.12 9.95 -5.29
CA SER A 542 8.50 10.28 -5.71
C SER A 542 9.49 9.15 -5.48
N THR A 543 9.34 8.40 -4.39
CA THR A 543 10.29 7.35 -4.02
C THR A 543 9.83 6.02 -4.61
N GLU A 544 8.64 5.56 -4.24
CA GLU A 544 8.17 4.21 -4.56
C GLU A 544 7.68 4.05 -5.99
N ASP A 545 6.99 5.07 -6.51
CA ASP A 545 6.40 5.05 -7.85
C ASP A 545 7.22 5.83 -8.89
N THR A 546 8.43 6.28 -8.53
CA THR A 546 9.32 6.95 -9.48
C THR A 546 10.78 6.58 -9.25
N ALA A 547 11.38 6.89 -8.10
CA ALA A 547 12.80 6.63 -7.87
C ALA A 547 13.18 5.14 -7.94
N PHE A 548 12.33 4.24 -7.44
CA PHE A 548 12.52 2.79 -7.56
C PHE A 548 12.54 2.30 -9.02
N TYR A 549 11.88 3.01 -9.93
CA TYR A 549 11.90 2.72 -11.36
C TYR A 549 12.98 3.50 -12.13
N ARG A 550 13.78 4.31 -11.42
CA ARG A 550 14.94 5.02 -11.97
C ARG A 550 16.28 4.50 -11.45
N TYR A 551 16.31 3.78 -10.33
CA TYR A 551 17.54 3.33 -9.68
C TYR A 551 17.78 1.82 -9.84
N ALA A 552 18.58 1.41 -10.83
CA ALA A 552 18.70 -0.01 -11.22
C ALA A 552 19.86 -0.78 -10.56
N ARG A 553 20.57 -0.20 -9.56
CA ARG A 553 21.80 -0.79 -8.99
C ARG A 553 21.62 -2.26 -8.59
N LEU A 554 20.59 -2.54 -7.78
CA LEU A 554 20.15 -3.89 -7.48
C LEU A 554 18.68 -3.82 -7.03
N ILE A 555 17.75 -4.18 -7.91
CA ILE A 555 16.33 -3.91 -7.70
C ILE A 555 15.72 -4.74 -6.58
N SER A 556 16.40 -5.76 -6.05
CA SER A 556 15.99 -6.47 -4.81
C SER A 556 15.72 -5.52 -3.65
N ARG A 557 16.37 -4.35 -3.63
CA ARG A 557 16.22 -3.29 -2.62
C ARG A 557 15.28 -2.15 -3.03
N ASN A 558 14.53 -2.30 -4.13
CA ASN A 558 13.54 -1.33 -4.57
C ASN A 558 12.15 -1.88 -4.23
N ASP A 559 11.73 -1.72 -2.97
CA ASP A 559 10.41 -2.16 -2.50
C ASP A 559 9.80 -1.21 -1.46
N VAL A 560 8.50 -1.31 -1.23
CA VAL A 560 7.77 -0.40 -0.32
C VAL A 560 8.43 -0.39 1.07
N GLY A 561 8.69 0.81 1.59
CA GLY A 561 9.39 1.03 2.86
C GLY A 561 10.89 0.76 2.89
N SER A 562 11.51 0.37 1.77
CA SER A 562 12.96 0.19 1.71
C SER A 562 13.74 1.47 1.41
N ASP A 563 14.99 1.51 1.87
CA ASP A 563 16.00 2.46 1.38
C ASP A 563 16.95 1.74 0.39
N PRO A 564 16.82 1.96 -0.93
CA PRO A 564 17.68 1.36 -1.94
C PRO A 564 19.14 1.81 -1.86
N ALA A 565 19.42 2.98 -1.27
CA ALA A 565 20.80 3.45 -1.09
C ALA A 565 21.55 2.54 -0.11
N ARG A 566 20.84 1.99 0.88
CA ARG A 566 21.36 0.98 1.81
C ARG A 566 21.17 -0.43 1.24
N LEU A 567 22.24 -0.95 0.62
CA LEU A 567 22.23 -2.29 0.03
C LEU A 567 22.06 -3.40 1.08
N SER A 568 22.71 -3.26 2.23
CA SER A 568 22.78 -4.33 3.24
C SER A 568 22.64 -3.80 4.66
N LEU A 569 22.19 -4.68 5.56
CA LEU A 569 22.09 -4.49 6.99
C LEU A 569 23.09 -5.43 7.69
N THR A 570 23.77 -4.95 8.74
CA THR A 570 24.62 -5.85 9.54
C THR A 570 23.74 -6.77 10.39
N VAL A 571 24.25 -7.95 10.75
CA VAL A 571 23.52 -8.88 11.64
C VAL A 571 23.25 -8.23 13.00
N ALA A 572 24.18 -7.41 13.50
CA ALA A 572 24.01 -6.67 14.74
C ALA A 572 22.86 -5.64 14.66
N ASP A 573 22.78 -4.86 13.57
CA ASP A 573 21.69 -3.90 13.37
C ASP A 573 20.34 -4.60 13.22
N PHE A 574 20.30 -5.75 12.54
CA PHE A 574 19.09 -6.58 12.45
C PHE A 574 18.61 -7.04 13.82
N HIS A 575 19.52 -7.52 14.67
CA HIS A 575 19.21 -7.88 16.05
C HIS A 575 18.74 -6.69 16.89
N ALA A 576 19.36 -5.52 16.71
CA ALA A 576 18.96 -4.29 17.38
C ALA A 576 17.52 -3.89 16.99
N GLY A 577 17.16 -4.00 15.71
CA GLY A 577 15.80 -3.79 15.22
C GLY A 577 14.80 -4.77 15.83
N CYS A 578 15.14 -6.06 15.88
CA CYS A 578 14.30 -7.08 16.53
C CYS A 578 14.09 -6.81 18.03
N ALA A 579 15.15 -6.42 18.74
CA ALA A 579 15.09 -6.08 20.16
C ALA A 579 14.29 -4.78 20.43
N ALA A 580 14.39 -3.79 19.53
CA ALA A 580 13.58 -2.58 19.58
C ALA A 580 12.09 -2.90 19.39
N ARG A 581 11.74 -3.72 18.39
CA ARG A 581 10.37 -4.18 18.17
C ARG A 581 9.81 -4.93 19.38
N ALA A 582 10.57 -5.85 19.95
CA ALA A 582 10.17 -6.58 21.16
C ALA A 582 9.81 -5.68 22.35
N ARG A 583 10.44 -4.50 22.45
CA ARG A 583 10.22 -3.55 23.53
C ARG A 583 9.09 -2.57 23.24
N LEU A 584 9.01 -2.06 22.01
CA LEU A 584 8.12 -0.95 21.65
C LEU A 584 6.80 -1.42 21.04
N HIS A 585 6.85 -2.41 20.14
CA HIS A 585 5.68 -2.91 19.40
C HIS A 585 5.77 -4.44 19.23
N PRO A 586 5.68 -5.22 20.32
CA PRO A 586 5.86 -6.68 20.28
C PRO A 586 4.79 -7.40 19.44
N ASP A 587 3.66 -6.75 19.18
CA ASP A 587 2.53 -7.29 18.41
C ASP A 587 2.46 -6.74 16.97
N ALA A 588 3.46 -5.96 16.52
CA ALA A 588 3.52 -5.46 15.15
C ALA A 588 3.60 -6.62 14.13
N MET A 589 3.02 -6.42 12.95
CA MET A 589 3.11 -7.42 11.89
C MET A 589 4.55 -7.57 11.39
N LEU A 590 4.91 -8.79 11.05
CA LEU A 590 6.15 -9.15 10.37
C LEU A 590 5.77 -9.60 8.96
N THR A 591 5.77 -8.67 8.01
CA THR A 591 5.42 -8.98 6.62
C THR A 591 6.66 -9.13 5.76
N THR A 592 6.52 -9.94 4.73
CA THR A 592 7.53 -10.12 3.69
C THR A 592 6.90 -10.06 2.30
N ALA A 593 5.58 -9.97 2.17
CA ALA A 593 4.89 -9.69 0.93
C ALA A 593 3.54 -9.08 1.27
N THR A 594 3.07 -8.13 0.47
CA THR A 594 1.73 -7.53 0.60
C THR A 594 1.02 -7.49 -0.75
N HIS A 595 -0.12 -6.83 -0.87
CA HIS A 595 -0.74 -6.56 -2.18
C HIS A 595 -0.09 -5.37 -2.91
N ASP A 596 0.84 -4.63 -2.28
CA ASP A 596 1.49 -3.44 -2.83
C ASP A 596 3.01 -3.59 -3.02
N HIS A 597 3.57 -4.75 -2.66
CA HIS A 597 4.98 -5.02 -2.89
C HIS A 597 5.33 -4.83 -4.38
N LYS A 598 6.54 -4.35 -4.66
CA LYS A 598 6.97 -4.09 -6.04
C LYS A 598 7.41 -5.38 -6.75
N ARG A 599 7.86 -6.39 -6.01
CA ARG A 599 8.11 -7.76 -6.52
C ARG A 599 7.86 -8.81 -5.44
N GLY A 600 7.64 -10.06 -5.83
CA GLY A 600 7.42 -11.17 -4.92
C GLY A 600 8.60 -11.41 -3.97
N GLU A 601 8.31 -11.99 -2.81
CA GLU A 601 9.29 -12.13 -1.73
C GLU A 601 10.47 -13.03 -2.08
N ASP A 602 10.22 -14.08 -2.88
CA ASP A 602 11.25 -15.01 -3.31
C ASP A 602 11.99 -14.49 -4.56
N SER A 603 11.38 -13.61 -5.34
CA SER A 603 12.11 -12.83 -6.36
C SER A 603 13.16 -11.93 -5.70
N ARG A 604 12.83 -11.26 -4.59
CA ARG A 604 13.81 -10.47 -3.83
C ARG A 604 14.91 -11.33 -3.23
N ALA A 605 14.55 -12.43 -2.58
CA ALA A 605 15.49 -13.36 -1.97
C ALA A 605 16.47 -13.97 -3.00
N ARG A 606 15.99 -14.28 -4.20
CA ARG A 606 16.82 -14.74 -5.33
C ARG A 606 17.76 -13.65 -5.83
N LEU A 607 17.26 -12.43 -6.02
CA LEU A 607 18.07 -11.32 -6.52
C LEU A 607 19.14 -10.87 -5.51
N ALA A 608 18.91 -11.06 -4.21
CA ALA A 608 19.92 -10.78 -3.18
C ALA A 608 21.22 -11.58 -3.39
N VAL A 609 21.14 -12.79 -3.97
CA VAL A 609 22.31 -13.64 -4.28
C VAL A 609 23.29 -12.94 -5.23
N LEU A 610 22.83 -12.03 -6.08
CA LEU A 610 23.71 -11.28 -6.99
C LEU A 610 24.74 -10.43 -6.24
N SER A 611 24.46 -10.05 -4.99
CA SER A 611 25.44 -9.35 -4.15
C SER A 611 26.63 -10.26 -3.77
N GLU A 612 26.43 -11.57 -3.62
CA GLU A 612 27.49 -12.54 -3.30
C GLU A 612 28.42 -12.84 -4.49
N MET A 613 27.94 -12.58 -5.70
CA MET A 613 28.64 -12.85 -6.95
C MET A 613 28.67 -11.62 -7.87
N ALA A 614 28.80 -10.43 -7.27
CA ALA A 614 28.74 -9.16 -7.98
C ALA A 614 29.70 -9.07 -9.19
N PRO A 615 30.97 -9.54 -9.12
CA PRO A 615 31.86 -9.53 -10.29
C PRO A 615 31.33 -10.36 -11.47
N GLN A 616 30.79 -11.55 -11.20
CA GLN A 616 30.24 -12.45 -12.21
C GLN A 616 28.93 -11.89 -12.78
N TRP A 617 28.10 -11.27 -11.94
CA TRP A 617 26.93 -10.54 -12.39
C TRP A 617 27.28 -9.40 -13.33
N CYS A 618 28.26 -8.55 -12.97
CA CYS A 618 28.73 -7.46 -13.83
C CYS A 618 29.26 -7.96 -15.18
N ALA A 619 30.00 -9.06 -15.19
CA ALA A 619 30.48 -9.69 -16.42
C ALA A 619 29.32 -10.17 -17.29
N GLN A 620 28.31 -10.84 -16.70
CA GLN A 620 27.14 -11.32 -17.42
C GLN A 620 26.30 -10.19 -18.01
N VAL A 621 26.08 -9.10 -17.26
CA VAL A 621 25.37 -7.92 -17.77
C VAL A 621 26.14 -7.27 -18.91
N SER A 622 27.46 -7.15 -18.78
CA SER A 622 28.31 -6.58 -19.84
C SER A 622 28.23 -7.39 -21.13
N GLU A 623 28.18 -8.72 -21.02
CA GLU A 623 27.97 -9.60 -22.16
C GLU A 623 26.58 -9.40 -22.78
N TRP A 624 25.52 -9.35 -21.98
CA TRP A 624 24.15 -9.12 -22.46
C TRP A 624 24.01 -7.75 -23.13
N PHE A 625 24.59 -6.72 -22.55
CA PHE A 625 24.66 -5.37 -23.11
C PHE A 625 25.30 -5.33 -24.49
N ALA A 626 26.34 -6.14 -24.71
CA ALA A 626 27.03 -6.23 -25.99
C ALA A 626 26.27 -7.07 -27.03
N ARG A 627 25.58 -8.13 -26.61
CA ARG A 627 25.01 -9.14 -27.53
C ARG A 627 23.54 -8.93 -27.88
N ASN A 628 22.75 -8.35 -26.99
CA ASN A 628 21.28 -8.32 -27.16
C ASN A 628 20.78 -7.16 -28.02
N GLY A 629 21.65 -6.18 -28.32
CA GLY A 629 21.39 -5.13 -29.31
C GLY A 629 20.29 -4.15 -28.92
N ALA A 630 20.13 -3.83 -27.64
CA ALA A 630 19.13 -2.85 -27.16
C ALA A 630 19.29 -1.48 -27.82
N GLN A 631 20.54 -1.05 -28.05
CA GLN A 631 20.90 0.26 -28.60
C GLN A 631 20.85 0.34 -30.14
N ALA A 632 20.38 -0.69 -30.85
CA ALA A 632 20.36 -0.72 -32.32
C ALA A 632 19.18 0.07 -32.95
N GLY A 633 18.41 0.82 -32.15
CA GLY A 633 17.25 1.61 -32.58
C GLY A 633 16.72 2.48 -31.45
N ILE A 634 15.44 2.89 -31.54
CA ILE A 634 14.66 3.36 -30.38
C ILE A 634 14.45 2.10 -29.54
N GLY A 635 14.90 2.03 -28.30
CA GLY A 635 14.93 0.76 -27.53
C GLY A 635 15.55 0.96 -26.17
N PRO A 636 15.36 0.02 -25.22
CA PRO A 636 15.57 0.33 -23.83
C PRO A 636 17.01 0.82 -23.62
N ASP A 637 17.15 1.95 -22.95
CA ASP A 637 18.47 2.40 -22.54
C ASP A 637 19.07 1.45 -21.51
N ARG A 638 20.32 1.68 -21.11
CA ARG A 638 21.03 0.76 -20.21
C ARG A 638 20.38 0.62 -18.83
N ILE A 639 19.67 1.63 -18.35
CA ILE A 639 18.99 1.58 -17.06
C ILE A 639 17.76 0.68 -17.19
N ASP A 640 16.93 0.93 -18.21
CA ASP A 640 15.71 0.14 -18.45
C ASP A 640 16.05 -1.32 -18.81
N GLU A 641 17.13 -1.53 -19.57
CA GLU A 641 17.66 -2.85 -19.92
C GLU A 641 18.18 -3.60 -18.68
N LEU A 642 18.93 -2.93 -17.78
CA LEU A 642 19.41 -3.52 -16.54
C LEU A 642 18.26 -3.89 -15.59
N MET A 643 17.22 -3.05 -15.49
CA MET A 643 16.03 -3.37 -14.72
C MET A 643 15.27 -4.56 -15.31
N LEU A 644 15.16 -4.65 -16.64
CA LEU A 644 14.53 -5.78 -17.31
C LEU A 644 15.27 -7.08 -17.00
N TYR A 645 16.60 -7.13 -17.12
CA TYR A 645 17.37 -8.36 -16.84
C TYR A 645 17.17 -8.85 -15.41
N GLN A 646 17.23 -7.96 -14.43
CA GLN A 646 17.01 -8.34 -13.03
C GLN A 646 15.56 -8.78 -12.80
N THR A 647 14.58 -8.13 -13.43
CA THR A 647 13.17 -8.52 -13.28
C THR A 647 12.92 -9.89 -13.88
N MET A 648 13.43 -10.15 -15.09
CA MET A 648 13.34 -11.46 -15.73
C MET A 648 14.02 -12.52 -14.87
N LEU A 649 15.20 -12.24 -14.32
CA LEU A 649 15.93 -13.17 -13.46
C LEU A 649 15.18 -13.48 -12.15
N GLY A 650 14.58 -12.46 -11.53
CA GLY A 650 13.79 -12.60 -10.32
C GLY A 650 12.49 -13.38 -10.55
N ALA A 651 11.83 -13.20 -11.69
CA ALA A 651 10.54 -13.81 -12.02
C ALA A 651 10.65 -15.10 -12.85
N TRP A 652 11.85 -15.51 -13.28
CA TRP A 652 12.06 -16.70 -14.11
C TRP A 652 11.59 -17.97 -13.37
N PRO A 653 10.95 -18.94 -14.06
CA PRO A 653 10.52 -20.17 -13.41
C PRO A 653 11.70 -21.02 -12.90
N LEU A 654 11.46 -21.79 -11.84
CA LEU A 654 12.46 -22.72 -11.26
C LEU A 654 12.68 -23.99 -12.09
N THR A 655 11.76 -24.26 -13.01
CA THR A 655 11.84 -25.36 -13.98
C THR A 655 11.65 -24.79 -15.38
N PRO A 656 12.23 -25.43 -16.42
CA PRO A 656 12.02 -25.00 -17.79
C PRO A 656 10.54 -24.89 -18.14
N PHE A 657 10.17 -23.94 -18.99
CA PHE A 657 8.79 -23.78 -19.46
C PHE A 657 8.27 -25.08 -20.08
N ALA A 658 7.16 -25.60 -19.56
CA ALA A 658 6.58 -26.86 -20.02
C ALA A 658 5.99 -26.77 -21.44
N SER A 659 5.71 -25.55 -21.94
CA SER A 659 5.24 -25.32 -23.30
C SER A 659 5.59 -23.91 -23.79
N VAL A 660 5.53 -23.70 -25.11
CA VAL A 660 5.68 -22.37 -25.73
C VAL A 660 4.60 -21.41 -25.23
N VAL A 661 3.36 -21.88 -25.06
CA VAL A 661 2.22 -21.08 -24.59
C VAL A 661 2.48 -20.52 -23.18
N LEU A 662 3.01 -21.34 -22.26
CA LEU A 662 3.34 -20.87 -20.91
C LEU A 662 4.49 -19.86 -20.91
N ARG A 663 5.45 -20.02 -21.82
CA ARG A 663 6.54 -19.05 -22.01
C ARG A 663 6.03 -17.72 -22.56
N GLU A 664 5.09 -17.75 -23.50
CA GLU A 664 4.46 -16.55 -24.05
C GLU A 664 3.62 -15.83 -23.00
N ALA A 665 2.78 -16.55 -22.24
CA ALA A 665 2.01 -15.98 -21.14
C ALA A 665 2.92 -15.35 -20.06
N TRP A 666 4.07 -15.97 -19.77
CA TRP A 666 5.08 -15.37 -18.89
C TRP A 666 5.70 -14.11 -19.51
N CYS A 667 6.00 -14.12 -20.81
CA CYS A 667 6.51 -12.95 -21.53
C CYS A 667 5.53 -11.78 -21.48
N ASP A 668 4.23 -12.04 -21.64
CA ASP A 668 3.18 -11.02 -21.57
C ASP A 668 3.14 -10.34 -20.19
N ARG A 669 3.35 -11.10 -19.10
CA ARG A 669 3.50 -10.54 -17.75
C ARG A 669 4.70 -9.59 -17.66
N ILE A 670 5.85 -9.97 -18.23
CA ILE A 670 7.05 -9.11 -18.24
C ILE A 670 6.82 -7.86 -19.08
N VAL A 671 6.17 -7.97 -20.24
CA VAL A 671 5.84 -6.80 -21.10
C VAL A 671 4.90 -5.85 -20.37
N GLN A 672 3.84 -6.36 -19.72
CA GLN A 672 2.93 -5.54 -18.93
C GLN A 672 3.67 -4.81 -17.80
N TRP A 673 4.54 -5.52 -17.08
CA TRP A 673 5.40 -4.92 -16.08
C TRP A 673 6.32 -3.86 -16.69
N GLN A 674 6.94 -4.13 -17.84
CA GLN A 674 7.88 -3.21 -18.47
C GLN A 674 7.18 -1.90 -18.84
N THR A 675 6.00 -1.95 -19.46
CA THR A 675 5.21 -0.75 -19.76
C THR A 675 4.90 0.05 -18.48
N LYS A 676 4.47 -0.63 -17.41
CA LYS A 676 4.23 0.02 -16.11
C LYS A 676 5.51 0.66 -15.56
N ALA A 677 6.62 -0.07 -15.52
CA ALA A 677 7.89 0.39 -15.01
C ALA A 677 8.41 1.63 -15.77
N LEU A 678 8.30 1.63 -17.10
CA LEU A 678 8.70 2.76 -17.94
C LEU A 678 7.83 4.01 -17.66
N ARG A 679 6.51 3.84 -17.53
CA ARG A 679 5.59 4.94 -17.22
C ARG A 679 5.75 5.46 -15.80
N GLU A 680 6.04 4.59 -14.83
CA GLU A 680 6.38 5.00 -13.46
C GLU A 680 7.74 5.72 -13.40
N ALA A 681 8.72 5.28 -14.20
CA ALA A 681 10.02 5.95 -14.28
C ALA A 681 9.91 7.38 -14.83
N LYS A 682 8.94 7.69 -15.71
CA LYS A 682 8.73 9.05 -16.25
C LYS A 682 10.01 9.65 -16.89
N ARG A 683 10.86 8.80 -17.50
CA ARG A 683 12.11 9.19 -18.17
C ARG A 683 11.92 9.36 -19.68
N HIS A 684 11.27 8.39 -20.30
CA HIS A 684 11.01 8.34 -21.75
C HIS A 684 9.51 8.35 -22.09
N THR A 685 8.68 7.76 -21.24
CA THR A 685 7.22 7.71 -21.37
C THR A 685 6.58 7.92 -20.00
N ASN A 686 5.29 8.24 -19.95
CA ASN A 686 4.54 8.44 -18.72
C ASN A 686 3.04 8.11 -18.94
N TRP A 687 2.24 8.14 -17.87
CA TRP A 687 0.81 7.83 -17.94
C TRP A 687 -0.05 8.92 -18.62
N LEU A 688 0.41 10.17 -18.64
CA LEU A 688 -0.36 11.32 -19.17
C LEU A 688 -0.19 11.50 -20.68
N ASP A 689 1.01 11.27 -21.19
CA ASP A 689 1.39 11.38 -22.59
C ASP A 689 2.38 10.26 -22.95
N PRO A 690 1.86 9.04 -23.24
CA PRO A 690 2.72 7.89 -23.50
C PRO A 690 3.51 8.02 -24.81
N ASP A 691 4.83 7.81 -24.75
CA ASP A 691 5.65 7.58 -25.94
C ASP A 691 5.49 6.11 -26.37
N THR A 692 4.47 5.87 -27.21
CA THR A 692 4.15 4.51 -27.68
C THR A 692 5.26 3.94 -28.56
N ALA A 693 6.07 4.75 -29.23
CA ALA A 693 7.17 4.26 -30.05
C ALA A 693 8.29 3.67 -29.17
N TYR A 694 8.63 4.33 -28.06
CA TYR A 694 9.58 3.78 -27.09
C TYR A 694 9.03 2.53 -26.40
N GLU A 695 7.74 2.54 -26.01
CA GLU A 695 7.08 1.39 -25.38
C GLU A 695 7.03 0.15 -26.29
N GLU A 696 6.67 0.33 -27.56
CA GLU A 696 6.63 -0.73 -28.57
C GLU A 696 8.02 -1.30 -28.84
N ALA A 697 9.05 -0.45 -28.87
CA ALA A 697 10.40 -0.92 -29.12
C ALA A 697 11.00 -1.68 -27.92
N CYS A 698 10.70 -1.24 -26.69
CA CYS A 698 11.00 -2.00 -25.47
C CYS A 698 10.28 -3.36 -25.45
N THR A 699 9.00 -3.38 -25.84
CA THR A 699 8.22 -4.62 -25.98
C THR A 699 8.84 -5.56 -27.00
N ALA A 700 9.22 -5.05 -28.18
CA ALA A 700 9.86 -5.84 -29.23
C ALA A 700 11.22 -6.39 -28.78
N PHE A 701 11.99 -5.61 -28.02
CA PHE A 701 13.23 -6.07 -27.39
C PHE A 701 12.99 -7.25 -26.44
N THR A 702 12.05 -7.10 -25.50
CA THR A 702 11.70 -8.14 -24.51
C THR A 702 11.22 -9.42 -25.19
N ARG A 703 10.31 -9.31 -26.17
CA ARG A 703 9.81 -10.49 -26.91
C ARG A 703 10.93 -11.19 -27.69
N ARG A 704 11.85 -10.44 -28.30
CA ARG A 704 13.01 -11.01 -29.01
C ARG A 704 13.94 -11.77 -28.07
N LEU A 705 14.18 -11.26 -26.86
CA LEU A 705 14.97 -11.97 -25.85
C LEU A 705 14.34 -13.32 -25.48
N VAL A 706 13.05 -13.31 -25.16
CA VAL A 706 12.32 -14.53 -24.75
C VAL A 706 12.18 -15.54 -25.89
N ALA A 707 12.14 -15.09 -27.14
CA ALA A 707 12.15 -15.95 -28.32
C ALA A 707 13.54 -16.54 -28.63
N SER A 708 14.63 -15.95 -28.13
CA SER A 708 15.99 -16.39 -28.40
C SER A 708 16.36 -17.62 -27.57
N ALA A 709 16.61 -18.76 -28.25
CA ALA A 709 17.09 -19.98 -27.61
C ALA A 709 18.44 -19.78 -26.88
N ALA A 710 19.32 -18.93 -27.42
CA ALA A 710 20.60 -18.64 -26.81
C ALA A 710 20.43 -17.87 -25.49
N PHE A 711 19.57 -16.85 -25.48
CA PHE A 711 19.31 -16.04 -24.28
C PHE A 711 18.55 -16.85 -23.21
N THR A 712 17.49 -17.56 -23.60
CA THR A 712 16.72 -18.41 -22.67
C THR A 712 17.60 -19.49 -22.02
N ALA A 713 18.48 -20.14 -22.78
CA ALA A 713 19.44 -21.09 -22.22
C ALA A 713 20.48 -20.43 -21.28
N GLN A 714 20.88 -19.17 -21.54
CA GLN A 714 21.72 -18.40 -20.61
C GLN A 714 20.96 -18.08 -19.31
N MET A 715 19.70 -17.64 -19.42
CA MET A 715 18.84 -17.38 -18.25
C MET A 715 18.60 -18.64 -17.43
N ASP A 716 18.29 -19.77 -18.05
CA ASP A 716 18.11 -21.05 -17.37
C ASP A 716 19.37 -21.45 -16.58
N ARG A 717 20.57 -21.28 -17.17
CA ARG A 717 21.84 -21.55 -16.47
C ARG A 717 22.08 -20.61 -15.30
N MET A 718 21.83 -19.31 -15.49
CA MET A 718 21.99 -18.31 -14.43
C MET A 718 21.03 -18.60 -13.27
N VAL A 719 19.76 -18.87 -13.56
CA VAL A 719 18.76 -19.22 -12.55
C VAL A 719 19.11 -20.54 -11.86
N ALA A 720 19.51 -21.57 -12.61
CA ALA A 720 19.93 -22.84 -12.00
C ALA A 720 21.12 -22.68 -11.04
N TRP A 721 22.02 -21.73 -11.30
CA TRP A 721 23.15 -21.44 -10.43
C TRP A 721 22.72 -20.72 -9.14
N ILE A 722 21.88 -19.68 -9.23
CA ILE A 722 21.54 -18.84 -8.06
C ILE A 722 20.30 -19.31 -7.30
N ALA A 723 19.40 -20.08 -7.92
CA ALA A 723 18.11 -20.42 -7.32
C ALA A 723 18.20 -21.28 -6.05
N PRO A 724 19.14 -22.23 -5.89
CA PRO A 724 19.32 -22.94 -4.61
C PRO A 724 19.67 -21.98 -3.46
N ALA A 725 20.60 -21.06 -3.69
CA ALA A 725 20.94 -20.00 -2.74
C ALA A 725 19.74 -19.05 -2.50
N GLY A 726 19.01 -18.68 -3.55
CA GLY A 726 17.80 -17.87 -3.46
C GLY A 726 16.68 -18.53 -2.64
N ALA A 727 16.50 -19.85 -2.79
CA ALA A 727 15.55 -20.63 -2.01
C ALA A 727 15.94 -20.68 -0.52
N LEU A 728 17.23 -20.81 -0.20
CA LEU A 728 17.72 -20.71 1.17
C LEU A 728 17.51 -19.31 1.76
N ASN A 729 17.72 -18.24 1.00
CA ASN A 729 17.36 -16.89 1.42
C ASN A 729 15.84 -16.76 1.70
N GLY A 730 14.98 -17.34 0.84
CA GLY A 730 13.53 -17.35 1.04
C GLY A 730 13.11 -18.13 2.31
N LEU A 731 13.75 -19.27 2.57
CA LEU A 731 13.53 -20.06 3.80
C LEU A 731 14.08 -19.35 5.04
N ALA A 732 15.24 -18.70 4.95
CA ALA A 732 15.81 -17.89 6.03
C ALA A 732 14.86 -16.76 6.42
N GLN A 733 14.41 -15.98 5.44
CA GLN A 733 13.42 -14.92 5.63
C GLN A 733 12.13 -15.47 6.26
N THR A 734 11.64 -16.62 5.78
CA THR A 734 10.45 -17.27 6.32
C THR A 734 10.64 -17.67 7.79
N LEU A 735 11.76 -18.30 8.13
CA LEU A 735 12.07 -18.69 9.50
C LEU A 735 12.18 -17.47 10.43
N LEU A 736 12.87 -16.41 9.99
CA LEU A 736 13.00 -15.15 10.74
C LEU A 736 11.64 -14.48 10.97
N ARG A 737 10.79 -14.41 9.94
CA ARG A 737 9.40 -13.90 10.05
C ARG A 737 8.61 -14.66 11.11
N LEU A 738 8.78 -15.97 11.17
CA LEU A 738 8.03 -16.85 12.06
C LEU A 738 8.57 -16.89 13.49
N THR A 739 9.78 -16.41 13.78
CA THR A 739 10.44 -16.66 15.07
C THR A 739 10.97 -15.41 15.78
N THR A 740 11.16 -14.31 15.07
CA THR A 740 11.48 -13.01 15.68
C THR A 740 10.27 -12.43 16.43
N PRO A 741 10.47 -11.44 17.32
CA PRO A 741 9.38 -10.76 18.02
C PRO A 741 8.44 -10.06 17.04
N GLY A 742 7.13 -10.20 17.23
CA GLY A 742 6.09 -9.76 16.29
C GLY A 742 5.11 -10.86 15.88
N VAL A 743 4.12 -10.46 15.07
CA VAL A 743 3.08 -11.32 14.51
C VAL A 743 3.41 -11.62 13.05
N PRO A 744 3.77 -12.87 12.68
CA PRO A 744 4.01 -13.22 11.28
C PRO A 744 2.76 -13.00 10.42
N ASP A 745 2.91 -12.21 9.36
CA ASP A 745 1.89 -11.98 8.35
C ASP A 745 2.22 -12.76 7.07
N LEU A 746 1.22 -13.44 6.53
CA LEU A 746 1.34 -14.25 5.32
C LEU A 746 0.39 -13.72 4.24
N TYR A 747 0.96 -13.16 3.17
CA TYR A 747 0.18 -12.84 1.99
C TYR A 747 -0.26 -14.10 1.24
N GLN A 748 -1.49 -14.10 0.72
CA GLN A 748 -2.06 -15.25 0.03
C GLN A 748 -1.11 -15.80 -1.04
N GLY A 749 -0.85 -17.09 -0.98
CA GLY A 749 -0.01 -17.80 -1.94
C GLY A 749 1.48 -17.83 -1.63
N CYS A 750 1.98 -16.99 -0.73
CA CYS A 750 3.40 -16.95 -0.31
C CYS A 750 3.78 -18.09 0.66
N ASP A 751 2.86 -19.03 0.91
CA ASP A 751 3.14 -20.31 1.53
C ASP A 751 3.90 -21.28 0.59
N LEU A 752 3.96 -20.94 -0.70
CA LEU A 752 4.88 -21.51 -1.70
C LEU A 752 5.82 -20.40 -2.23
N TRP A 753 6.52 -20.66 -3.34
CA TRP A 753 7.41 -19.67 -3.95
C TRP A 753 6.63 -18.56 -4.65
N ASP A 754 6.92 -17.32 -4.29
CA ASP A 754 6.32 -16.12 -4.85
C ASP A 754 7.29 -15.38 -5.79
N PHE A 755 7.02 -15.52 -7.09
CA PHE A 755 7.71 -14.84 -8.19
C PHE A 755 6.77 -13.86 -8.92
N SER A 756 5.86 -13.24 -8.18
CA SER A 756 5.02 -12.16 -8.67
C SER A 756 5.83 -10.90 -9.00
N LEU A 757 5.22 -10.03 -9.81
CA LEU A 757 5.64 -8.66 -10.05
C LEU A 757 4.67 -7.71 -9.32
N VAL A 758 4.90 -6.40 -9.45
CA VAL A 758 3.99 -5.37 -8.91
C VAL A 758 2.54 -5.56 -9.39
N ASP A 759 1.57 -5.07 -8.61
CA ASP A 759 0.15 -4.96 -8.95
C ASP A 759 -0.06 -4.56 -10.44
N PRO A 760 -0.88 -5.28 -11.23
CA PRO A 760 -1.80 -6.36 -10.83
C PRO A 760 -1.23 -7.78 -10.80
N ASP A 761 0.06 -8.00 -11.06
CA ASP A 761 0.61 -9.36 -11.15
C ASP A 761 0.62 -10.11 -9.79
N ASN A 762 0.80 -9.39 -8.69
CA ASN A 762 0.71 -9.93 -7.32
C ASN A 762 -0.74 -10.15 -6.83
N ARG A 763 -1.74 -9.89 -7.68
CA ARG A 763 -3.17 -10.13 -7.39
C ARG A 763 -3.75 -11.29 -8.20
N ARG A 764 -2.89 -12.07 -8.87
CA ARG A 764 -3.31 -13.27 -9.61
C ARG A 764 -3.99 -14.29 -8.67
N PRO A 765 -4.93 -15.10 -9.17
CA PRO A 765 -5.59 -16.14 -8.38
C PRO A 765 -4.61 -17.13 -7.75
N VAL A 766 -4.92 -17.57 -6.54
CA VAL A 766 -4.14 -18.56 -5.79
C VAL A 766 -4.77 -19.94 -5.93
N ASP A 767 -3.98 -20.94 -6.30
CA ASP A 767 -4.41 -22.34 -6.31
C ASP A 767 -4.42 -22.92 -4.88
N PHE A 768 -5.54 -22.77 -4.19
CA PHE A 768 -5.73 -23.33 -2.85
C PHE A 768 -5.90 -24.86 -2.85
N GLY A 769 -6.35 -25.44 -3.96
CA GLY A 769 -6.50 -26.89 -4.11
C GLY A 769 -5.15 -27.62 -4.07
N LEU A 770 -4.15 -27.09 -4.78
CA LEU A 770 -2.76 -27.57 -4.71
C LEU A 770 -2.21 -27.51 -3.28
N ARG A 771 -2.40 -26.38 -2.59
CA ARG A 771 -1.93 -26.19 -1.21
C ARG A 771 -2.62 -27.16 -0.24
N HIS A 772 -3.92 -27.40 -0.43
CA HIS A 772 -4.65 -28.40 0.35
C HIS A 772 -4.05 -29.80 0.16
N ALA A 773 -3.80 -30.20 -1.10
CA ALA A 773 -3.21 -31.50 -1.41
C ALA A 773 -1.78 -31.67 -0.86
N LEU A 774 -0.95 -30.62 -0.93
CA LEU A 774 0.39 -30.63 -0.34
C LEU A 774 0.36 -30.72 1.19
N LEU A 775 -0.59 -30.04 1.85
CA LEU A 775 -0.77 -30.10 3.31
C LEU A 775 -1.27 -31.47 3.80
N GLU A 776 -2.00 -32.24 2.98
CA GLU A 776 -2.38 -33.63 3.30
C GLU A 776 -1.20 -34.62 3.21
N HIS A 777 -0.17 -34.30 2.42
CA HIS A 777 1.02 -35.13 2.30
C HIS A 777 2.03 -34.82 3.41
N ALA A 778 2.00 -35.61 4.48
CA ALA A 778 3.01 -35.52 5.53
C ALA A 778 4.38 -36.01 5.04
N SER A 779 5.32 -35.08 4.86
CA SER A 779 6.73 -35.37 4.54
C SER A 779 7.67 -34.89 5.66
N SER A 780 8.84 -35.52 5.75
CA SER A 780 9.94 -34.95 6.53
C SER A 780 10.45 -33.68 5.83
N PHE A 781 11.03 -32.75 6.59
CA PHE A 781 11.57 -31.52 6.02
C PHE A 781 12.66 -31.81 4.97
N ASP A 782 13.51 -32.82 5.20
CA ASP A 782 14.54 -33.25 4.22
C ASP A 782 13.92 -33.79 2.93
N ALA A 783 12.81 -34.54 3.02
CA ALA A 783 12.11 -35.02 1.83
C ALA A 783 11.50 -33.86 1.04
N SER A 784 10.91 -32.88 1.72
CA SER A 784 10.39 -31.67 1.07
C SER A 784 11.50 -30.82 0.45
N ALA A 785 12.68 -30.75 1.09
CA ALA A 785 13.86 -30.06 0.59
C ALA A 785 14.44 -30.73 -0.67
N ALA A 786 14.39 -32.06 -0.78
CA ALA A 786 14.77 -32.78 -2.00
C ALA A 786 13.87 -32.44 -3.20
N THR A 787 12.66 -31.91 -2.96
CA THR A 787 11.73 -31.42 -3.98
C THR A 787 11.50 -29.91 -3.87
N TRP A 788 12.48 -29.16 -3.37
CA TRP A 788 12.29 -27.76 -2.97
C TRP A 788 11.65 -26.88 -4.04
N ARG A 789 11.87 -27.15 -5.34
CA ARG A 789 11.31 -26.39 -6.47
C ARG A 789 9.77 -26.33 -6.46
N THR A 790 9.10 -27.27 -5.80
CA THR A 790 7.63 -27.29 -5.62
C THR A 790 7.13 -26.24 -4.61
N GLY A 791 8.01 -25.76 -3.72
CA GLY A 791 7.64 -24.89 -2.60
C GLY A 791 7.18 -25.64 -1.35
N GLN A 792 7.03 -26.97 -1.40
CA GLN A 792 6.55 -27.77 -0.27
C GLN A 792 7.43 -27.61 0.98
N VAL A 793 8.74 -27.44 0.84
CA VAL A 793 9.67 -27.19 1.96
C VAL A 793 9.34 -25.90 2.73
N LYS A 794 8.89 -24.86 2.03
CA LYS A 794 8.49 -23.58 2.63
C LYS A 794 7.14 -23.71 3.33
N LEU A 795 6.18 -24.40 2.70
CA LEU A 795 4.88 -24.72 3.30
C LEU A 795 5.05 -25.53 4.60
N ASP A 796 5.92 -26.55 4.59
CA ASP A 796 6.22 -27.36 5.77
C ASP A 796 6.90 -26.56 6.89
N LEU A 797 7.84 -25.67 6.54
CA LEU A 797 8.47 -24.75 7.49
C LEU A 797 7.41 -23.90 8.19
N ILE A 798 6.52 -23.26 7.42
CA ILE A 798 5.44 -22.43 7.95
C ILE A 798 4.53 -23.25 8.87
N ARG A 799 4.02 -24.39 8.40
CA ARG A 799 3.14 -25.26 9.17
C ARG A 799 3.75 -25.71 10.50
N ARG A 800 5.01 -26.16 10.48
CA ARG A 800 5.70 -26.68 11.68
C ARG A 800 5.90 -25.59 12.72
N ILE A 801 6.41 -24.43 12.31
CA ILE A 801 6.67 -23.33 13.24
C ILE A 801 5.37 -22.69 13.73
N LEU A 802 4.37 -22.47 12.87
CA LEU A 802 3.08 -21.94 13.31
C LEU A 802 2.33 -22.90 14.24
N SER A 803 2.38 -24.21 13.97
CA SER A 803 1.83 -25.21 14.90
C SER A 803 2.51 -25.15 16.27
N PHE A 804 3.83 -24.96 16.30
CA PHE A 804 4.56 -24.81 17.56
C PHE A 804 4.22 -23.48 18.26
N ARG A 805 4.13 -22.37 17.52
CA ARG A 805 3.65 -21.07 18.05
C ARG A 805 2.24 -21.16 18.63
N ALA A 806 1.35 -21.93 18.02
CA ALA A 806 -0.01 -22.12 18.51
C ALA A 806 -0.06 -22.89 19.83
N ARG A 807 0.86 -23.84 20.04
CA ARG A 807 0.98 -24.62 21.28
C ARG A 807 1.74 -23.89 22.39
N TYR A 808 2.70 -23.04 22.03
CA TYR A 808 3.55 -22.26 22.96
C TYR A 808 3.47 -20.75 22.69
N PRO A 809 2.27 -20.15 22.75
CA PRO A 809 2.05 -18.75 22.40
C PRO A 809 2.99 -17.76 23.13
N ASP A 810 3.15 -17.93 24.44
CA ASP A 810 3.86 -16.98 25.29
C ASP A 810 5.36 -16.91 24.98
N LEU A 811 5.95 -18.02 24.51
CA LEU A 811 7.35 -18.06 24.08
C LEU A 811 7.63 -17.07 22.95
N PHE A 812 6.65 -16.81 22.10
CA PHE A 812 6.79 -15.94 20.94
C PHE A 812 6.26 -14.53 21.18
N ALA A 813 5.20 -14.38 21.96
CA ALA A 813 4.60 -13.08 22.23
C ALA A 813 5.34 -12.29 23.32
N ILE A 814 5.71 -12.95 24.41
CA ILE A 814 6.34 -12.30 25.57
C ILE A 814 7.70 -12.90 25.96
N GLY A 815 8.13 -13.98 25.30
CA GLY A 815 9.45 -14.58 25.52
C GLY A 815 10.59 -13.65 25.13
N SER A 816 11.71 -13.78 25.83
CA SER A 816 12.91 -12.94 25.62
C SER A 816 13.43 -13.03 24.18
N TYR A 817 14.23 -12.06 23.76
CA TYR A 817 14.99 -12.12 22.51
C TYR A 817 16.46 -11.87 22.81
N GLN A 818 17.29 -12.90 22.66
CA GLN A 818 18.72 -12.83 22.94
C GLN A 818 19.52 -13.18 21.68
N PRO A 819 20.16 -12.21 21.02
CA PRO A 819 21.12 -12.47 19.96
C PRO A 819 22.26 -13.37 20.44
N LEU A 820 22.76 -14.24 19.56
CA LEU A 820 23.91 -15.10 19.85
C LEU A 820 25.12 -14.68 19.02
N GLU A 821 26.28 -14.66 19.66
CA GLU A 821 27.55 -14.51 18.96
C GLU A 821 27.93 -15.82 18.25
N LEU A 822 28.44 -15.66 17.04
CA LEU A 822 28.87 -16.74 16.17
C LEU A 822 30.40 -16.71 16.03
N GLU A 823 31.01 -17.87 16.19
CA GLU A 823 32.46 -18.05 16.12
C GLU A 823 32.88 -18.78 14.83
N GLY A 824 34.14 -18.58 14.44
CA GLY A 824 34.75 -19.22 13.28
C GLY A 824 34.77 -18.35 12.01
N ALA A 825 35.42 -18.84 10.98
CA ALA A 825 35.64 -18.10 9.73
C ALA A 825 34.34 -17.90 8.92
N ASP A 826 33.34 -18.75 9.14
CA ASP A 826 32.06 -18.71 8.44
C ASP A 826 30.94 -18.05 9.26
N ARG A 827 31.26 -17.32 10.33
CA ARG A 827 30.27 -16.66 11.22
C ARG A 827 29.30 -15.74 10.49
N ASP A 828 29.75 -15.12 9.39
CA ASP A 828 28.93 -14.20 8.61
C ASP A 828 27.85 -14.95 7.80
N HIS A 829 27.88 -16.28 7.72
CA HIS A 829 26.91 -17.07 6.97
C HIS A 829 25.63 -17.42 7.75
N ALA A 830 25.48 -16.94 8.99
CA ALA A 830 24.30 -17.22 9.81
C ALA A 830 23.81 -16.03 10.63
N ILE A 831 22.55 -16.10 11.05
CA ILE A 831 21.90 -15.21 12.02
C ILE A 831 21.36 -16.11 13.13
N ALA A 832 21.74 -15.86 14.39
CA ALA A 832 21.40 -16.74 15.51
C ALA A 832 20.84 -15.99 16.72
N PHE A 833 19.83 -16.54 17.36
CA PHE A 833 19.24 -16.00 18.59
C PHE A 833 18.50 -17.05 19.40
N LEU A 834 18.24 -16.74 20.67
CA LEU A 834 17.37 -17.49 21.57
C LEU A 834 16.04 -16.75 21.81
N ARG A 835 14.96 -17.52 21.97
CA ARG A 835 13.72 -17.10 22.63
C ARG A 835 13.52 -17.91 23.90
N GLN A 836 13.17 -17.29 25.02
CA GLN A 836 12.99 -18.00 26.28
C GLN A 836 11.73 -17.56 27.02
N HIS A 837 10.96 -18.54 27.51
CA HIS A 837 9.81 -18.33 28.37
C HIS A 837 9.46 -19.61 29.13
N ASP A 838 9.13 -19.50 30.43
CA ASP A 838 8.73 -20.62 31.32
C ASP A 838 9.57 -21.91 31.15
N GLY A 839 10.91 -21.79 31.20
CA GLY A 839 11.82 -22.94 31.11
C GLY A 839 11.96 -23.58 29.72
N PHE A 840 11.24 -23.10 28.70
CA PHE A 840 11.48 -23.43 27.30
C PHE A 840 12.49 -22.44 26.70
N THR A 841 13.44 -22.97 25.94
CA THR A 841 14.40 -22.19 25.15
C THR A 841 14.30 -22.64 23.68
N LEU A 842 14.06 -21.69 22.77
CA LEU A 842 14.12 -21.90 21.33
C LEU A 842 15.42 -21.32 20.78
N LEU A 843 16.27 -22.15 20.19
CA LEU A 843 17.41 -21.74 19.39
C LEU A 843 17.01 -21.65 17.92
N VAL A 844 17.26 -20.49 17.31
CA VAL A 844 17.07 -20.26 15.88
C VAL A 844 18.41 -19.94 15.25
N VAL A 845 18.77 -20.63 14.17
CA VAL A 845 19.90 -20.28 13.30
C VAL A 845 19.43 -20.29 11.84
N ALA A 846 19.37 -19.12 11.23
CA ALA A 846 18.96 -18.92 9.84
C ALA A 846 20.19 -18.66 8.94
N PRO A 847 20.23 -19.19 7.71
CA PRO A 847 21.35 -18.98 6.82
C PRO A 847 21.29 -17.57 6.22
N ARG A 848 22.46 -16.99 5.94
CA ARG A 848 22.61 -15.81 5.09
C ARG A 848 23.84 -15.97 4.21
N LEU A 849 23.86 -15.26 3.09
CA LEU A 849 24.90 -15.41 2.06
C LEU A 849 25.13 -16.88 1.66
N PRO A 850 24.07 -17.61 1.24
CA PRO A 850 24.16 -19.05 1.04
C PRO A 850 25.01 -19.47 -0.17
N LEU A 851 25.30 -18.60 -1.14
CA LEU A 851 26.10 -18.99 -2.31
C LEU A 851 27.49 -19.50 -1.90
N GLY A 852 28.10 -18.86 -0.89
CA GLY A 852 29.38 -19.27 -0.31
C GLY A 852 29.36 -20.59 0.46
N MET A 853 28.19 -21.22 0.66
CA MET A 853 28.03 -22.53 1.31
C MET A 853 28.11 -23.70 0.31
N GLU A 854 28.27 -23.43 -0.99
CA GLU A 854 28.27 -24.43 -2.07
C GLU A 854 26.99 -25.30 -2.06
N VAL A 855 25.84 -24.63 -1.96
CA VAL A 855 24.52 -25.26 -1.82
C VAL A 855 24.29 -26.31 -2.88
N GLN A 856 23.96 -27.52 -2.44
CA GLN A 856 23.65 -28.63 -3.33
C GLN A 856 22.32 -28.36 -4.05
N PRO A 857 22.30 -28.38 -5.40
CA PRO A 857 21.17 -27.87 -6.19
C PRO A 857 19.89 -28.71 -6.05
N ASP A 858 20.00 -29.97 -5.63
CA ASP A 858 18.87 -30.89 -5.54
C ASP A 858 18.34 -31.07 -4.11
N THR A 859 19.10 -30.68 -3.09
CA THR A 859 18.72 -30.92 -1.69
C THR A 859 18.72 -29.67 -0.82
N LEU A 860 19.21 -28.53 -1.32
CA LEU A 860 19.50 -27.31 -0.54
C LEU A 860 20.52 -27.52 0.59
N ALA A 861 21.21 -28.65 0.62
CA ALA A 861 22.18 -28.95 1.66
C ALA A 861 23.48 -28.16 1.47
N VAL A 862 24.19 -27.90 2.57
CA VAL A 862 25.54 -27.34 2.53
C VAL A 862 26.49 -28.30 1.81
N GLY A 863 27.25 -27.81 0.83
CA GLY A 863 28.17 -28.63 0.02
C GLY A 863 29.56 -28.82 0.60
N ARG A 864 29.99 -27.90 1.46
CA ARG A 864 31.32 -27.89 2.10
C ARG A 864 31.25 -27.96 3.62
N ASP A 865 32.39 -28.15 4.26
CA ASP A 865 32.48 -28.02 5.71
C ASP A 865 32.43 -26.54 6.12
N MET A 866 31.67 -26.24 7.17
CA MET A 866 31.48 -24.89 7.69
C MET A 866 32.25 -24.72 9.01
N ALA A 867 33.12 -23.72 9.08
CA ALA A 867 33.76 -23.29 10.30
C ALA A 867 32.87 -22.28 11.03
N LEU A 868 31.72 -22.76 11.53
CA LEU A 868 30.68 -21.98 12.22
C LEU A 868 30.33 -22.64 13.56
N ARG A 869 30.42 -21.88 14.65
CA ARG A 869 30.04 -22.34 15.99
C ARG A 869 29.11 -21.36 16.69
N VAL A 870 28.18 -21.92 17.48
CA VAL A 870 27.28 -21.16 18.35
C VAL A 870 27.73 -21.34 19.80
N ALA A 871 27.97 -20.22 20.50
CA ALA A 871 28.34 -20.26 21.92
C ALA A 871 27.10 -20.50 22.80
N LEU A 872 26.89 -21.74 23.25
CA LEU A 872 25.76 -22.15 24.12
C LEU A 872 26.27 -22.53 25.52
N MET A 873 26.74 -21.56 26.30
CA MET A 873 27.40 -21.85 27.59
C MET A 873 26.45 -22.24 28.74
N GLN A 874 25.13 -22.05 28.59
CA GLN A 874 24.17 -22.12 29.73
C GLN A 874 23.04 -23.17 29.58
N HIS A 875 23.01 -23.96 28.51
CA HIS A 875 21.92 -24.90 28.23
C HIS A 875 22.42 -26.34 28.11
N ALA A 876 22.56 -27.01 29.26
CA ALA A 876 22.93 -28.42 29.33
C ALA A 876 21.68 -29.32 29.19
N GLY A 877 21.71 -30.26 28.24
CA GLY A 877 20.63 -31.23 28.02
C GLY A 877 20.31 -31.43 26.54
N PRO A 878 19.33 -32.29 26.21
CA PRO A 878 18.96 -32.56 24.82
C PRO A 878 18.28 -31.35 24.18
N TRP A 879 18.55 -31.18 22.88
CA TRP A 879 17.87 -30.24 22.00
C TRP A 879 17.05 -31.03 20.98
N HIS A 880 15.84 -30.56 20.68
CA HIS A 880 14.92 -31.23 19.77
C HIS A 880 14.60 -30.32 18.59
N SER A 881 14.74 -30.83 17.36
CA SER A 881 14.48 -30.07 16.14
C SER A 881 12.99 -30.01 15.81
N LEU A 882 12.50 -28.81 15.50
CA LEU A 882 11.15 -28.59 14.98
C LEU A 882 11.02 -28.95 13.50
N LEU A 883 12.15 -29.04 12.77
CA LEU A 883 12.18 -29.23 11.32
C LEU A 883 12.31 -30.71 10.95
N GLY A 884 13.21 -31.46 11.59
CA GLY A 884 13.53 -32.84 11.20
C GLY A 884 13.89 -33.74 12.38
N ALA A 885 13.90 -35.06 12.13
CA ALA A 885 14.27 -36.05 13.13
C ALA A 885 15.80 -36.25 13.25
N ALA A 886 16.58 -35.75 12.28
CA ALA A 886 18.03 -35.83 12.32
C ALA A 886 18.56 -35.04 13.53
N PRO A 887 19.48 -35.62 14.32
CA PRO A 887 20.13 -34.88 15.39
C PRO A 887 20.93 -33.72 14.79
N VAL A 888 20.64 -32.50 15.26
CA VAL A 888 21.40 -31.30 14.94
C VAL A 888 22.22 -30.95 16.19
N GLU A 889 23.54 -30.86 16.03
CA GLU A 889 24.41 -30.42 17.10
C GLU A 889 24.25 -28.91 17.27
N ALA A 890 23.66 -28.47 18.39
CA ALA A 890 23.33 -27.07 18.62
C ALA A 890 24.56 -26.14 18.55
N ALA A 891 25.75 -26.65 18.89
CA ALA A 891 27.01 -25.91 18.81
C ALA A 891 27.59 -25.81 17.38
N MET A 892 27.20 -26.71 16.47
CA MET A 892 27.67 -26.81 15.08
C MET A 892 26.44 -26.83 14.14
N PRO A 893 25.72 -25.71 13.99
CA PRO A 893 24.37 -25.70 13.43
C PRO A 893 24.30 -26.06 11.94
N PHE A 894 25.36 -25.80 11.16
CA PHE A 894 25.41 -26.05 9.72
C PHE A 894 26.45 -27.13 9.40
N ALA A 895 25.98 -28.38 9.24
CA ALA A 895 26.81 -29.49 8.84
C ALA A 895 26.70 -29.78 7.33
N ARG A 896 27.80 -30.28 6.75
CA ARG A 896 27.82 -30.72 5.34
C ARG A 896 26.76 -31.79 5.10
N GLY A 897 26.02 -31.67 4.00
CA GLY A 897 24.95 -32.59 3.64
C GLY A 897 23.62 -32.34 4.36
N GLN A 898 23.52 -31.31 5.19
CA GLN A 898 22.26 -30.89 5.83
C GLN A 898 21.78 -29.54 5.27
N VAL A 899 20.46 -29.33 5.26
CA VAL A 899 19.87 -28.02 4.95
C VAL A 899 20.22 -27.05 6.09
N PRO A 900 20.83 -25.88 5.83
CA PRO A 900 21.33 -24.99 6.86
C PRO A 900 20.21 -24.14 7.50
N LEU A 901 19.18 -24.79 8.06
CA LEU A 901 18.13 -24.16 8.85
C LEU A 901 18.00 -24.89 10.18
N VAL A 902 18.12 -24.17 11.29
CA VAL A 902 18.05 -24.74 12.63
C VAL A 902 16.97 -24.05 13.45
N CYS A 903 16.08 -24.85 14.01
CA CYS A 903 15.07 -24.41 14.97
C CYS A 903 14.94 -25.51 16.04
N LEU A 904 15.66 -25.34 17.16
CA LEU A 904 15.75 -26.33 18.22
C LEU A 904 15.06 -25.85 19.48
N VAL A 905 14.41 -26.76 20.19
CA VAL A 905 13.79 -26.51 21.49
C VAL A 905 14.56 -27.25 22.57
N HIS A 906 14.76 -26.59 23.70
CA HIS A 906 15.27 -27.17 24.94
C HIS A 906 14.25 -26.93 26.06
N ASP A 907 13.88 -27.99 26.77
CA ASP A 907 13.00 -27.94 27.94
C ASP A 907 13.82 -28.25 29.20
N ALA A 908 14.11 -27.21 29.98
CA ALA A 908 14.89 -27.34 31.21
C ALA A 908 14.13 -28.08 32.33
N GLY A 909 12.80 -28.16 32.24
CA GLY A 909 11.94 -28.73 33.28
C GLY A 909 11.65 -30.23 33.12
N GLY A 910 12.04 -30.85 32.00
CA GLY A 910 11.74 -32.25 31.71
C GLY A 910 10.24 -32.56 31.74
N ARG A 911 9.38 -31.57 31.42
CA ARG A 911 7.91 -31.65 31.54
C ARG A 911 7.28 -32.57 30.48
N GLY A 912 8.11 -33.28 29.72
CA GLY A 912 7.74 -33.99 28.51
C GLY A 912 7.67 -33.00 27.34
N MET A 913 8.52 -33.24 26.34
CA MET A 913 8.40 -32.57 25.05
C MET A 913 7.06 -32.97 24.37
N PRO A 914 6.43 -32.05 23.62
CA PRO A 914 5.41 -32.33 22.61
C PRO A 914 5.61 -33.56 21.75
#